data_AF-A0A0C3EP45-F1
#
_entry.id   AF-A0A0C3EP45-F1
#
_cell.length_a   1.000
_cell.length_b   1.000
_cell.length_c   1.000
_cell.angle_alpha   90.00
_cell.angle_beta   90.00
_cell.angle_gamma   90.00
#
_symmetry.space_group_name_H-M   'P 1'
#
loop_
_entity.id
_entity.type
_entity.pdbx_description
1 polymer ?
#
loop_
_entity_poly.entity_id
_entity_poly.type
_entity_poly.pdbx_seq_one_letter_code
_entity_poly.pdbx_strand_id
1 'polypeptide(L)'
;MNLFVQKPKYEPVSGLQRMEGENAQFEWLSLNEDPQFVVPRGWALPGWQMLEADIIHNQPSAAIKLYFDLGNGFEEESSVYLPLKLGRITKRLFWMPWGVKAIRFDPLESEGLFTIRHLRFVWLTPWFAHDRLAQRLARMHHRWRGREKKEVVPSLKQLADEQGVHWRTLAMAEYNATFERMTTGKSYPEWLSNQVLPSRGEVQQFLTQAEYQPLISVVVPVYNPNPELLSACIDSVLTQSYPHWQLCLADDASTDHRVQDVLNSYAELDPRIEVVMRERNGHICAASNNALEIAKGEFTALLDHDDTLNEDALYQVVVALQEKPNAALLYSDEDKLNERGERFDPHFKPAWNPDLLLGQNYISHLGVYRTELVRQVGGFREGYEGSQDHDLVLRVTAEISADRIVHIPKVLYHWRATEGSTAMNSTQKDYTAEAGLKAVASHVEKHHRGAVAEHGHYPNTYRVCWPIPATPPLVSLLIPTRDRVEILKPCVDAILDRTDYQNFELLILDNGSTCSETLAYMEAVAKRDERVRVLPWCEPFNYSAINNFGAQHAKGEIIGLVNNDIEPINPEWLTEMVSQVCRPEIGCVGAKLYYPNDTIQHAGVILGIGGVAGHAHKYFTRNASGYFTRLHLVQNMSAVTAACLLVRKSVFEQVKGLNENELTVAFNDVDFCLKVREAGYRNLWTPYAELYHHESISRGADDNSKKRSRASKEVTYMRATWGKRLDCDPAYNPNLTLVHEDFSLR
;
A
#
# COMPACT_ATOMS: atom_id res chain seq x y z
N MET A 1 44.68 -10.67 -8.25
CA MET A 1 43.35 -10.05 -8.39
C MET A 1 42.45 -10.54 -7.25
N ASN A 2 42.70 -10.09 -6.01
CA ASN A 2 41.89 -10.45 -4.81
C ASN A 2 42.15 -9.53 -3.59
N LEU A 3 42.92 -8.43 -3.74
CA LEU A 3 43.24 -7.51 -2.63
C LEU A 3 42.04 -6.64 -2.17
N PHE A 4 40.97 -6.59 -2.96
CA PHE A 4 39.83 -5.69 -2.75
C PHE A 4 38.54 -6.39 -2.29
N VAL A 5 38.56 -7.72 -2.13
CA VAL A 5 37.39 -8.52 -1.68
C VAL A 5 37.77 -9.27 -0.42
N GLN A 6 37.08 -8.98 0.69
CA GLN A 6 37.41 -9.51 2.02
C GLN A 6 36.22 -10.30 2.59
N LYS A 7 36.48 -11.52 3.10
CA LYS A 7 35.49 -12.38 3.79
C LYS A 7 35.71 -12.30 5.31
N PRO A 8 34.99 -11.45 6.05
CA PRO A 8 35.27 -11.19 7.47
C PRO A 8 35.20 -12.47 8.31
N LYS A 9 36.17 -12.65 9.23
CA LYS A 9 35.97 -13.52 10.39
C LYS A 9 35.14 -12.76 11.42
N TYR A 10 34.08 -13.36 11.89
CA TYR A 10 33.17 -12.79 12.88
C TYR A 10 33.03 -13.75 14.07
N GLU A 11 32.96 -13.19 15.28
CA GLU A 11 32.83 -13.95 16.53
C GLU A 11 31.55 -13.51 17.25
N PRO A 12 30.71 -14.45 17.74
CA PRO A 12 29.49 -14.10 18.45
C PRO A 12 29.85 -13.47 19.80
N VAL A 13 29.12 -12.43 20.18
CA VAL A 13 29.36 -11.65 21.41
C VAL A 13 28.16 -11.67 22.35
N SER A 14 26.97 -11.35 21.85
CA SER A 14 25.76 -11.22 22.66
C SER A 14 24.51 -11.64 21.88
N GLY A 15 23.47 -12.08 22.57
CA GLY A 15 22.16 -12.37 21.97
C GLY A 15 22.14 -13.51 20.94
N LEU A 16 23.17 -14.36 20.90
CA LEU A 16 23.35 -15.37 19.87
C LEU A 16 23.60 -16.76 20.48
N GLN A 17 22.87 -17.75 20.00
CA GLN A 17 23.07 -19.16 20.29
C GLN A 17 23.33 -19.93 19.01
N ARG A 18 24.38 -20.78 19.01
CA ARG A 18 24.67 -21.67 17.89
C ARG A 18 23.79 -22.92 18.00
N MET A 19 23.17 -23.31 16.90
CA MET A 19 22.37 -24.53 16.83
C MET A 19 23.28 -25.74 16.56
N GLU A 20 23.14 -26.82 17.33
CA GLU A 20 23.91 -28.07 17.15
C GLU A 20 23.00 -29.22 16.71
N GLY A 21 23.39 -29.96 15.66
CA GLY A 21 22.71 -31.18 15.18
C GLY A 21 22.71 -31.35 13.66
N GLU A 22 22.71 -32.60 13.16
CA GLU A 22 22.77 -32.94 11.72
C GLU A 22 21.50 -32.57 10.93
N ASN A 23 20.42 -32.10 11.58
CA ASN A 23 19.14 -31.74 10.97
C ASN A 23 18.69 -30.28 11.25
N ALA A 24 19.55 -29.40 11.75
CA ALA A 24 19.17 -28.00 11.98
C ALA A 24 19.13 -27.23 10.65
N GLN A 25 17.93 -26.80 10.21
CA GLN A 25 17.73 -25.98 9.01
C GLN A 25 18.43 -24.59 9.08
N PHE A 26 18.78 -24.14 10.29
CA PHE A 26 19.41 -22.85 10.58
C PHE A 26 20.63 -23.02 11.51
N GLU A 27 21.68 -22.22 11.31
CA GLU A 27 22.94 -22.30 12.07
C GLU A 27 22.88 -21.53 13.40
N TRP A 28 22.08 -20.47 13.48
CA TRP A 28 22.04 -19.55 14.62
C TRP A 28 20.61 -19.23 15.05
N LEU A 29 20.45 -18.99 16.35
CA LEU A 29 19.27 -18.42 16.99
C LEU A 29 19.65 -17.07 17.61
N SER A 30 18.94 -16.01 17.20
CA SER A 30 18.90 -14.72 17.87
C SER A 30 17.96 -14.81 19.07
N LEU A 31 18.46 -14.46 20.25
CA LEU A 31 17.76 -14.56 21.54
C LEU A 31 17.09 -13.25 21.97
N ASN A 32 17.32 -12.15 21.26
CA ASN A 32 16.73 -10.84 21.56
C ASN A 32 16.75 -9.93 20.31
N GLU A 33 16.41 -8.65 20.46
CA GLU A 33 16.45 -7.64 19.39
C GLU A 33 17.86 -7.13 19.05
N ASP A 34 18.90 -7.59 19.75
CA ASP A 34 20.27 -7.06 19.67
C ASP A 34 21.35 -8.17 19.56
N PRO A 35 21.25 -9.10 18.59
CA PRO A 35 22.25 -10.15 18.38
C PRO A 35 23.54 -9.57 17.80
N GLN A 36 24.69 -9.81 18.44
CA GLN A 36 25.95 -9.14 18.10
C GLN A 36 27.02 -10.13 17.67
N PHE A 37 27.55 -9.95 16.47
CA PHE A 37 28.89 -10.41 16.12
C PHE A 37 29.88 -9.25 16.11
N VAL A 38 31.15 -9.54 16.34
CA VAL A 38 32.24 -8.57 16.14
C VAL A 38 33.22 -9.08 15.10
N VAL A 39 33.61 -8.17 14.19
CA VAL A 39 34.69 -8.34 13.23
C VAL A 39 35.93 -7.60 13.76
N PRO A 40 37.04 -8.31 14.06
CA PRO A 40 38.24 -7.70 14.64
C PRO A 40 38.96 -6.70 13.72
N ARG A 41 39.86 -5.90 14.32
CA ARG A 41 40.64 -4.83 13.67
C ARG A 41 41.43 -5.30 12.44
N GLY A 42 41.58 -4.42 11.44
CA GLY A 42 42.49 -4.62 10.30
C GLY A 42 41.85 -5.28 9.07
N TRP A 43 40.54 -5.49 9.10
CA TRP A 43 39.83 -6.30 8.10
C TRP A 43 39.22 -5.54 6.94
N ALA A 44 39.03 -4.23 7.02
CA ALA A 44 38.43 -3.41 5.96
C ALA A 44 39.24 -2.13 5.71
N LEU A 45 39.49 -1.83 4.44
CA LEU A 45 40.20 -0.60 4.04
C LEU A 45 39.30 0.63 4.23
N PRO A 46 39.84 1.78 4.67
CA PRO A 46 39.06 3.02 4.74
C PRO A 46 38.64 3.47 3.34
N GLY A 47 37.53 4.18 3.26
CA GLY A 47 36.95 4.71 2.02
C GLY A 47 35.67 4.00 1.59
N TRP A 48 35.33 4.11 0.30
CA TRP A 48 34.11 3.55 -0.24
C TRP A 48 34.14 2.02 -0.23
N GLN A 49 33.13 1.41 0.36
CA GLN A 49 32.98 -0.04 0.49
C GLN A 49 31.59 -0.46 0.03
N MET A 50 31.48 -1.66 -0.52
CA MET A 50 30.21 -2.34 -0.77
C MET A 50 30.10 -3.51 0.21
N LEU A 51 29.09 -3.48 1.06
CA LEU A 51 28.65 -4.64 1.82
C LEU A 51 27.86 -5.55 0.88
N GLU A 52 28.21 -6.83 0.84
CA GLU A 52 27.41 -7.88 0.20
C GLU A 52 26.99 -8.91 1.24
N ALA A 53 25.69 -9.20 1.36
CA ALA A 53 25.18 -10.14 2.35
C ALA A 53 24.07 -11.04 1.79
N ASP A 54 24.06 -12.31 2.20
CA ASP A 54 22.97 -13.27 1.97
C ASP A 54 22.78 -14.06 3.27
N ILE A 55 21.67 -13.79 3.95
CA ILE A 55 21.28 -14.43 5.20
C ILE A 55 19.91 -15.05 4.99
N ILE A 56 19.82 -16.37 5.20
CA ILE A 56 18.53 -17.06 5.28
C ILE A 56 18.01 -16.84 6.70
N HIS A 57 16.75 -16.46 6.86
CA HIS A 57 16.11 -16.26 8.15
C HIS A 57 14.65 -16.73 8.16
N ASN A 58 14.08 -16.92 9.34
CA ASN A 58 12.67 -17.26 9.52
C ASN A 58 11.75 -16.05 9.81
N GLN A 59 12.30 -14.84 9.84
CA GLN A 59 11.53 -13.61 10.06
C GLN A 59 10.78 -13.15 8.80
N PRO A 60 9.61 -12.47 8.91
CA PRO A 60 8.90 -11.90 7.75
C PRO A 60 9.74 -10.91 6.94
N SER A 61 10.64 -10.21 7.64
CA SER A 61 11.60 -9.27 7.10
C SER A 61 12.80 -9.23 8.04
N ALA A 62 14.00 -9.07 7.50
CA ALA A 62 15.20 -8.87 8.31
C ALA A 62 16.08 -7.80 7.69
N ALA A 63 16.90 -7.19 8.53
CA ALA A 63 17.96 -6.32 8.10
C ALA A 63 19.21 -6.58 8.91
N ILE A 64 20.34 -6.23 8.30
CA ILE A 64 21.63 -6.19 8.95
C ILE A 64 21.86 -4.77 9.48
N LYS A 65 22.45 -4.63 10.66
CA LYS A 65 23.10 -3.38 11.07
C LYS A 65 24.60 -3.59 11.21
N LEU A 66 25.38 -2.66 10.68
CA LEU A 66 26.81 -2.56 10.98
C LEU A 66 27.08 -1.32 11.81
N TYR A 67 27.94 -1.45 12.81
CA TYR A 67 28.41 -0.36 13.64
C TYR A 67 29.93 -0.25 13.59
N PHE A 68 30.45 0.97 13.70
CA PHE A 68 31.88 1.23 13.66
C PHE A 68 32.35 1.80 15.01
N ASP A 69 33.33 1.17 15.63
CA ASP A 69 33.99 1.73 16.82
C ASP A 69 35.20 2.57 16.38
N LEU A 70 35.12 3.88 16.59
CA LEU A 70 36.22 4.84 16.35
C LEU A 70 37.07 5.11 17.60
N GLY A 71 36.77 4.45 18.72
CA GLY A 71 37.41 4.61 20.01
C GLY A 71 36.52 5.17 21.12
N ASN A 72 35.25 5.46 20.82
CA ASN A 72 34.24 5.95 21.76
C ASN A 72 33.09 4.93 21.97
N GLY A 73 33.19 3.73 21.39
CA GLY A 73 32.10 2.74 21.38
C GLY A 73 31.34 2.72 20.05
N PHE A 74 30.22 2.00 20.02
CA PHE A 74 29.34 1.87 18.87
C PHE A 74 28.18 2.88 18.97
N GLU A 75 28.04 3.75 17.97
CA GLU A 75 27.00 4.78 17.91
C GLU A 75 25.95 4.44 16.84
N GLU A 76 24.66 4.52 17.19
CA GLU A 76 23.54 4.19 16.29
C GLU A 76 23.48 5.12 15.05
N GLU A 77 23.76 6.40 15.23
CA GLU A 77 23.76 7.42 14.16
C GLU A 77 24.78 7.13 13.04
N SER A 78 25.82 6.34 13.35
CA SER A 78 26.88 5.97 12.41
C SER A 78 26.66 4.60 11.75
N SER A 79 25.52 3.95 12.04
CA SER A 79 25.26 2.58 11.63
C SER A 79 24.92 2.43 10.13
N VAL A 80 25.20 1.24 9.59
CA VAL A 80 24.83 0.86 8.22
C VAL A 80 23.75 -0.23 8.27
N TYR A 81 22.50 0.20 8.18
CA TYR A 81 21.30 -0.60 7.94
C TYR A 81 21.16 -1.22 6.52
N LEU A 82 21.11 -2.55 6.37
CA LEU A 82 20.90 -3.23 5.08
C LEU A 82 19.72 -4.21 5.17
N PRO A 83 18.55 -3.84 4.61
CA PRO A 83 17.45 -4.76 4.41
C PRO A 83 17.86 -5.99 3.59
N LEU A 84 17.52 -7.17 4.08
CA LEU A 84 17.81 -8.44 3.44
C LEU A 84 16.71 -8.81 2.45
N LYS A 85 17.09 -9.51 1.39
CA LYS A 85 16.17 -10.10 0.41
C LYS A 85 16.37 -11.60 0.46
N LEU A 86 15.32 -12.33 0.85
CA LEU A 86 15.39 -13.77 1.02
C LEU A 86 15.88 -14.44 -0.27
N GLY A 87 16.89 -15.30 -0.16
CA GLY A 87 17.40 -16.08 -1.29
C GLY A 87 18.34 -15.34 -2.25
N ARG A 88 18.70 -14.07 -2.00
CA ARG A 88 19.57 -13.29 -2.89
C ARG A 88 20.63 -12.50 -2.12
N ILE A 89 21.80 -12.30 -2.73
CA ILE A 89 22.83 -11.39 -2.21
C ILE A 89 22.31 -9.94 -2.30
N THR A 90 22.10 -9.31 -1.15
CA THR A 90 21.86 -7.86 -1.04
C THR A 90 23.16 -7.09 -1.00
N LYS A 91 23.15 -5.86 -1.52
CA LYS A 91 24.35 -5.03 -1.62
C LYS A 91 24.08 -3.61 -1.15
N ARG A 92 24.98 -3.04 -0.37
CA ARG A 92 24.90 -1.64 0.09
C ARG A 92 26.26 -0.94 0.06
N LEU A 93 26.32 0.18 -0.65
CA LEU A 93 27.43 1.12 -0.55
C LEU A 93 27.45 1.76 0.84
N PHE A 94 28.63 1.90 1.43
CA PHE A 94 28.83 2.71 2.62
C PHE A 94 30.25 3.30 2.62
N TRP A 95 30.47 4.29 3.49
CA TRP A 95 31.79 4.89 3.67
C TRP A 95 32.42 4.34 4.96
N MET A 96 33.58 3.69 4.84
CA MET A 96 34.37 3.23 5.98
C MET A 96 35.26 4.38 6.48
N PRO A 97 35.06 4.87 7.73
CA PRO A 97 35.89 5.93 8.29
C PRO A 97 37.35 5.50 8.46
N TRP A 98 38.25 6.48 8.58
CA TRP A 98 39.60 6.22 9.02
C TRP A 98 39.61 5.93 10.52
N GLY A 99 40.46 4.99 10.96
CA GLY A 99 40.68 4.72 12.39
C GLY A 99 39.71 3.73 13.04
N VAL A 100 38.86 3.02 12.28
CA VAL A 100 37.96 1.99 12.81
C VAL A 100 38.76 0.90 13.56
N LYS A 101 38.42 0.71 14.83
CA LYS A 101 39.04 -0.25 15.74
C LYS A 101 38.33 -1.61 15.70
N ALA A 102 37.01 -1.62 15.64
CA ALA A 102 36.18 -2.81 15.52
C ALA A 102 34.93 -2.51 14.69
N ILE A 103 34.37 -3.55 14.07
CA ILE A 103 33.05 -3.48 13.41
C ILE A 103 32.14 -4.45 14.14
N ARG A 104 31.00 -3.96 14.61
CA ARG A 104 29.93 -4.82 15.12
C ARG A 104 28.93 -5.08 13.98
N PHE A 105 28.46 -6.32 13.89
CA PHE A 105 27.55 -6.80 12.86
C PHE A 105 26.38 -7.50 13.53
N ASP A 106 25.19 -6.97 13.28
CA ASP A 106 23.95 -7.50 13.81
C ASP A 106 23.19 -8.16 12.66
N PRO A 107 22.97 -9.48 12.72
CA PRO A 107 22.39 -10.25 11.61
C PRO A 107 20.86 -10.18 11.52
N LEU A 108 20.19 -9.79 12.61
CA LEU A 108 18.73 -9.67 12.76
C LEU A 108 18.41 -8.51 13.73
N GLU A 109 17.17 -8.01 13.69
CA GLU A 109 16.63 -6.97 14.58
C GLU A 109 15.63 -7.53 15.61
N SER A 110 15.46 -8.86 15.64
CA SER A 110 14.48 -9.55 16.47
C SER A 110 14.93 -10.97 16.82
N GLU A 111 14.22 -11.60 17.74
CA GLU A 111 14.36 -13.03 18.04
C GLU A 111 14.02 -13.87 16.80
N GLY A 112 14.89 -14.81 16.43
CA GLY A 112 14.72 -15.54 15.18
C GLY A 112 15.86 -16.46 14.79
N LEU A 113 15.57 -17.40 13.90
CA LEU A 113 16.53 -18.36 13.35
C LEU A 113 17.13 -17.83 12.05
N PHE A 114 18.45 -17.99 11.87
CA PHE A 114 19.14 -17.55 10.67
C PHE A 114 20.43 -18.33 10.33
N THR A 115 20.87 -18.21 9.07
CA THR A 115 22.13 -18.75 8.54
C THR A 115 22.80 -17.73 7.62
N ILE A 116 24.06 -17.39 7.88
CA ILE A 116 24.85 -16.47 7.05
C ILE A 116 25.51 -17.26 5.92
N ARG A 117 24.97 -17.18 4.69
CA ARG A 117 25.53 -17.87 3.52
C ARG A 117 26.64 -17.09 2.84
N HIS A 118 26.52 -15.76 2.83
CA HIS A 118 27.50 -14.87 2.21
C HIS A 118 27.58 -13.57 3.01
N LEU A 119 28.80 -13.13 3.32
CA LEU A 119 29.09 -11.82 3.88
C LEU A 119 30.43 -11.36 3.35
N ARG A 120 30.48 -10.20 2.67
CA ARG A 120 31.72 -9.63 2.12
C ARG A 120 31.75 -8.11 2.19
N PHE A 121 32.96 -7.59 2.35
CA PHE A 121 33.29 -6.19 2.13
C PHE A 121 34.12 -6.06 0.86
N VAL A 122 33.70 -5.16 -0.04
CA VAL A 122 34.36 -4.92 -1.33
C VAL A 122 34.74 -3.46 -1.45
N TRP A 123 36.04 -3.16 -1.50
CA TRP A 123 36.52 -1.79 -1.66
C TRP A 123 36.23 -1.27 -3.06
N LEU A 124 35.78 -0.02 -3.16
CA LEU A 124 35.39 0.61 -4.42
C LEU A 124 36.21 1.87 -4.70
N THR A 125 36.49 2.10 -5.97
CA THR A 125 37.04 3.39 -6.41
C THR A 125 36.00 4.50 -6.21
N PRO A 126 36.40 5.74 -5.90
CA PRO A 126 35.46 6.85 -5.74
C PRO A 126 34.52 7.03 -6.94
N TRP A 127 35.03 6.93 -8.16
CA TRP A 127 34.21 7.05 -9.36
C TRP A 127 33.10 5.99 -9.42
N PHE A 128 33.41 4.72 -9.14
CA PHE A 128 32.40 3.66 -9.16
C PHE A 128 31.38 3.80 -8.03
N ALA A 129 31.83 4.19 -6.83
CA ALA A 129 30.96 4.48 -5.71
C ALA A 129 29.99 5.63 -6.02
N HIS A 130 30.50 6.74 -6.57
CA HIS A 130 29.68 7.88 -6.97
C HIS A 130 28.67 7.51 -8.06
N ASP A 131 29.06 6.68 -9.03
CA ASP A 131 28.15 6.17 -10.07
C ASP A 131 26.99 5.35 -9.47
N ARG A 132 27.28 4.47 -8.51
CA ARG A 132 26.26 3.64 -7.83
C ARG A 132 25.37 4.46 -6.92
N LEU A 133 25.94 5.42 -6.19
CA LEU A 133 25.20 6.39 -5.38
C LEU A 133 24.24 7.19 -6.26
N ALA A 134 24.75 7.82 -7.33
CA ALA A 134 23.95 8.59 -8.28
C ALA A 134 22.84 7.74 -8.91
N GLN A 135 23.16 6.50 -9.30
CA GLN A 135 22.19 5.58 -9.89
C GLN A 135 21.06 5.25 -8.90
N ARG A 136 21.39 5.00 -7.62
CA ARG A 136 20.36 4.70 -6.62
C ARG A 136 19.49 5.92 -6.35
N LEU A 137 20.09 7.08 -6.13
CA LEU A 137 19.35 8.32 -5.89
C LEU A 137 18.43 8.68 -7.06
N ALA A 138 18.93 8.65 -8.29
CA ALA A 138 18.14 8.90 -9.50
C ALA A 138 16.96 7.93 -9.70
N ARG A 139 17.00 6.75 -9.08
CA ARG A 139 15.96 5.73 -9.19
C ARG A 139 15.00 5.70 -8.02
N MET A 140 15.52 5.86 -6.81
CA MET A 140 14.82 5.52 -5.57
C MET A 140 14.57 6.73 -4.67
N HIS A 141 15.43 7.76 -4.72
CA HIS A 141 15.29 8.89 -3.81
C HIS A 141 14.29 9.90 -4.36
N HIS A 142 13.29 10.27 -3.56
CA HIS A 142 12.18 11.10 -4.00
C HIS A 142 12.59 12.44 -4.65
N ARG A 143 13.63 13.11 -4.12
CA ARG A 143 14.15 14.40 -4.63
C ARG A 143 14.93 14.27 -5.95
N TRP A 144 15.62 13.15 -6.13
CA TRP A 144 16.55 12.94 -7.26
C TRP A 144 15.96 12.10 -8.38
N ARG A 145 14.82 11.46 -8.11
CA ARG A 145 14.11 10.59 -9.04
C ARG A 145 13.78 11.32 -10.34
N GLY A 146 14.09 10.68 -11.47
CA GLY A 146 13.86 11.25 -12.80
C GLY A 146 14.95 12.20 -13.30
N ARG A 147 15.94 12.57 -12.48
CA ARG A 147 17.12 13.29 -12.97
C ARG A 147 18.07 12.37 -13.72
N GLU A 148 18.78 12.95 -14.69
CA GLU A 148 19.87 12.26 -15.38
C GLU A 148 20.97 11.89 -14.37
N LYS A 149 21.40 10.62 -14.37
CA LYS A 149 22.39 10.11 -13.40
C LYS A 149 23.66 10.98 -13.30
N LYS A 150 24.10 11.55 -14.44
CA LYS A 150 25.28 12.41 -14.53
C LYS A 150 25.13 13.74 -13.77
N GLU A 151 23.90 14.18 -13.51
CA GLU A 151 23.58 15.47 -12.89
C GLU A 151 23.45 15.35 -11.36
N VAL A 152 23.15 14.16 -10.84
CA VAL A 152 22.87 13.95 -9.41
C VAL A 152 24.04 14.37 -8.51
N VAL A 153 25.25 13.89 -8.77
CA VAL A 153 26.41 14.20 -7.93
C VAL A 153 26.83 15.68 -8.02
N PRO A 154 26.89 16.31 -9.21
CA PRO A 154 27.08 17.75 -9.31
C PRO A 154 26.04 18.56 -8.52
N SER A 155 24.75 18.23 -8.65
CA SER A 155 23.69 18.93 -7.91
C SER A 155 23.75 18.70 -6.40
N LEU A 156 24.12 17.50 -5.96
CA LEU A 156 24.36 17.22 -4.54
C LEU A 156 25.48 18.07 -3.95
N LYS A 157 26.57 18.26 -4.70
CA LYS A 157 27.68 19.11 -4.26
C LYS A 157 27.24 20.55 -4.11
N GLN A 158 26.52 21.08 -5.12
CA GLN A 158 25.96 22.42 -5.06
C GLN A 158 25.03 22.59 -3.84
N LEU A 159 24.11 21.65 -3.63
CA LEU A 159 23.19 21.69 -2.50
C LEU A 159 23.92 21.63 -1.15
N ALA A 160 24.99 20.84 -1.07
CA ALA A 160 25.81 20.76 0.13
C ALA A 160 26.58 22.07 0.40
N ASP A 161 27.08 22.72 -0.65
CA ASP A 161 27.72 24.02 -0.57
C ASP A 161 26.71 25.09 -0.09
N GLU A 162 25.46 25.06 -0.59
CA GLU A 162 24.36 25.92 -0.15
C GLU A 162 23.97 25.70 1.32
N GLN A 163 24.06 24.45 1.81
CA GLN A 163 23.77 24.08 3.20
C GLN A 163 24.96 24.22 4.15
N GLY A 164 26.15 24.58 3.64
CA GLY A 164 27.37 24.67 4.44
C GLY A 164 27.86 23.33 5.01
N VAL A 165 27.47 22.21 4.42
CA VAL A 165 27.86 20.86 4.85
C VAL A 165 28.80 20.21 3.83
N HIS A 166 29.66 19.29 4.28
CA HIS A 166 30.51 18.56 3.34
C HIS A 166 29.65 17.64 2.43
N TRP A 167 29.83 17.71 1.11
CA TRP A 167 28.96 17.01 0.14
C TRP A 167 28.77 15.51 0.40
N ARG A 168 29.81 14.81 0.88
CA ARG A 168 29.71 13.38 1.21
C ARG A 168 28.75 13.12 2.37
N THR A 169 28.67 14.02 3.34
CA THR A 169 27.74 13.92 4.47
C THR A 169 26.31 13.98 3.95
N LEU A 170 25.99 15.00 3.13
CA LEU A 170 24.68 15.12 2.50
C LEU A 170 24.38 13.93 1.57
N ALA A 171 25.33 13.54 0.73
CA ALA A 171 25.17 12.42 -0.18
C ALA A 171 24.92 11.09 0.54
N MET A 172 25.58 10.87 1.70
CA MET A 172 25.33 9.69 2.52
C MET A 172 23.99 9.77 3.24
N ALA A 173 23.56 10.94 3.73
CA ALA A 173 22.23 11.11 4.32
C ALA A 173 21.13 10.79 3.29
N GLU A 174 21.19 11.40 2.11
CA GLU A 174 20.24 11.16 1.01
C GLU A 174 20.30 9.70 0.51
N TYR A 175 21.49 9.08 0.51
CA TYR A 175 21.63 7.67 0.16
C TYR A 175 21.08 6.76 1.28
N ASN A 176 21.28 7.09 2.55
CA ASN A 176 20.81 6.32 3.70
C ASN A 176 19.29 6.33 3.81
N ALA A 177 18.66 7.47 3.56
CA ALA A 177 17.20 7.61 3.46
C ALA A 177 16.56 6.66 2.45
N THR A 178 17.33 6.13 1.48
CA THR A 178 16.82 5.10 0.56
C THR A 178 16.89 3.67 1.10
N PHE A 179 17.29 3.45 2.35
CA PHE A 179 17.34 2.14 3.01
C PHE A 179 16.60 2.13 4.34
N GLU A 180 16.43 3.30 4.96
CA GLU A 180 15.75 3.42 6.25
C GLU A 180 14.31 2.92 6.13
N ARG A 181 14.00 1.96 6.99
CA ARG A 181 12.65 1.44 7.14
C ARG A 181 12.00 2.17 8.30
N MET A 182 11.35 3.27 8.00
CA MET A 182 10.67 4.06 9.02
C MET A 182 9.33 3.42 9.38
N THR A 183 9.28 2.74 10.52
CA THR A 183 8.03 2.12 10.99
C THR A 183 7.13 3.15 11.65
N THR A 184 5.82 3.02 11.51
CA THR A 184 4.85 3.91 12.16
C THR A 184 5.01 3.93 13.69
N GLY A 185 5.36 2.80 14.31
CA GLY A 185 5.51 2.72 15.77
C GLY A 185 6.72 3.46 16.33
N LYS A 186 7.86 3.49 15.61
CA LYS A 186 9.11 4.09 16.11
C LYS A 186 9.44 5.44 15.48
N SER A 187 9.14 5.62 14.20
CA SER A 187 9.60 6.76 13.40
C SER A 187 8.55 7.86 13.23
N TYR A 188 7.34 7.68 13.75
CA TYR A 188 6.28 8.67 13.56
C TYR A 188 6.57 10.03 14.24
N PRO A 189 7.13 10.11 15.47
CA PRO A 189 7.53 11.39 16.05
C PRO A 189 8.55 12.17 15.20
N GLU A 190 9.47 11.46 14.54
CA GLU A 190 10.43 12.06 13.61
C GLU A 190 9.77 12.51 12.30
N TRP A 191 8.82 11.72 11.80
CA TRP A 191 8.01 12.14 10.65
C TRP A 191 7.20 13.41 10.96
N LEU A 192 6.66 13.51 12.17
CA LEU A 192 5.91 14.68 12.65
C LEU A 192 6.79 15.94 12.77
N SER A 193 8.03 15.82 13.23
CA SER A 193 8.94 16.97 13.35
C SER A 193 9.31 17.59 11.99
N ASN A 194 9.16 16.83 10.91
CA ASN A 194 9.34 17.29 9.53
C ASN A 194 8.08 17.93 8.92
N GLN A 195 6.92 17.85 9.59
CA GLN A 195 5.71 18.51 9.12
C GLN A 195 5.72 19.99 9.53
N VAL A 196 5.68 20.88 8.54
CA VAL A 196 5.65 22.33 8.77
C VAL A 196 4.22 22.82 8.62
N LEU A 197 3.66 23.37 9.71
CA LEU A 197 2.40 24.08 9.67
C LEU A 197 2.58 25.44 9.00
N PRO A 198 1.60 25.89 8.18
CA PRO A 198 1.66 27.22 7.60
C PRO A 198 1.58 28.27 8.71
N SER A 199 2.43 29.30 8.64
CA SER A 199 2.36 30.43 9.56
C SER A 199 1.07 31.22 9.35
N ARG A 200 0.64 31.96 10.40
CA ARG A 200 -0.54 32.84 10.31
C ARG A 200 -0.45 33.84 9.14
N GLY A 201 0.76 34.32 8.83
CA GLY A 201 0.98 35.24 7.71
C GLY A 201 0.76 34.58 6.35
N GLU A 202 1.23 33.34 6.17
CA GLU A 202 1.03 32.57 4.94
C GLU A 202 -0.45 32.23 4.71
N VAL A 203 -1.15 31.80 5.78
CA VAL A 203 -2.59 31.55 5.72
C VAL A 203 -3.34 32.82 5.34
N GLN A 204 -3.06 33.94 6.01
CA GLN A 204 -3.73 35.20 5.71
C GLN A 204 -3.47 35.66 4.26
N GLN A 205 -2.23 35.52 3.77
CA GLN A 205 -1.89 35.84 2.39
C GLN A 205 -2.66 34.96 1.40
N PHE A 206 -2.71 33.65 1.63
CA PHE A 206 -3.52 32.74 0.81
C PHE A 206 -5.00 33.15 0.80
N LEU A 207 -5.60 33.41 1.96
CA LEU A 207 -7.01 33.78 2.06
C LEU A 207 -7.35 35.11 1.38
N THR A 208 -6.41 36.06 1.29
CA THR A 208 -6.64 37.28 0.49
C THR A 208 -6.72 37.01 -1.02
N GLN A 209 -6.18 35.88 -1.48
CA GLN A 209 -6.12 35.50 -2.89
C GLN A 209 -7.13 34.39 -3.25
N ALA A 210 -7.64 33.65 -2.27
CA ALA A 210 -8.56 32.56 -2.48
C ALA A 210 -9.93 33.07 -2.99
N GLU A 211 -10.33 32.63 -4.17
CA GLU A 211 -11.62 32.99 -4.76
C GLU A 211 -12.80 32.28 -4.09
N TYR A 212 -12.58 31.08 -3.55
CA TYR A 212 -13.65 30.25 -2.98
C TYR A 212 -13.39 29.99 -1.50
N GLN A 213 -14.16 30.66 -0.65
CA GLN A 213 -14.02 30.61 0.81
C GLN A 213 -15.37 30.28 1.44
N PRO A 214 -15.85 29.03 1.31
CA PRO A 214 -17.15 28.63 1.83
C PRO A 214 -17.15 28.56 3.36
N LEU A 215 -18.29 28.88 3.97
CA LEU A 215 -18.53 28.56 5.38
C LEU A 215 -18.55 27.04 5.56
N ILE A 216 -17.75 26.53 6.51
CA ILE A 216 -17.74 25.12 6.90
C ILE A 216 -18.40 24.96 8.28
N SER A 217 -19.51 24.23 8.35
CA SER A 217 -20.16 23.87 9.60
C SER A 217 -19.61 22.55 10.14
N VAL A 218 -18.97 22.58 11.31
CA VAL A 218 -18.49 21.40 12.02
C VAL A 218 -19.62 20.85 12.87
N VAL A 219 -20.06 19.62 12.61
CA VAL A 219 -21.16 18.93 13.30
C VAL A 219 -20.59 18.00 14.36
N VAL A 220 -21.01 18.20 15.61
CA VAL A 220 -20.53 17.45 16.77
C VAL A 220 -21.71 16.94 17.62
N PRO A 221 -22.01 15.62 17.57
CA PRO A 221 -22.95 15.01 18.51
C PRO A 221 -22.30 14.86 19.89
N VAL A 222 -23.01 15.20 20.97
CA VAL A 222 -22.45 15.22 22.33
C VAL A 222 -23.30 14.35 23.25
N TYR A 223 -22.72 13.33 23.88
CA TYR A 223 -23.38 12.58 24.96
C TYR A 223 -22.40 12.14 26.05
N ASN A 224 -22.47 12.75 27.24
CA ASN A 224 -21.65 12.43 28.40
C ASN A 224 -20.12 12.30 28.13
N PRO A 225 -19.48 13.17 27.33
CA PRO A 225 -18.02 13.15 27.23
C PRO A 225 -17.39 13.57 28.57
N ASN A 226 -16.11 13.23 28.75
CA ASN A 226 -15.32 13.92 29.76
C ASN A 226 -15.26 15.43 29.42
N PRO A 227 -15.62 16.34 30.34
CA PRO A 227 -15.64 17.77 30.08
C PRO A 227 -14.31 18.34 29.56
N GLU A 228 -13.16 17.84 30.03
CA GLU A 228 -11.83 18.30 29.56
C GLU A 228 -11.59 17.89 28.10
N LEU A 229 -12.05 16.70 27.75
CA LEU A 229 -11.94 16.16 26.40
C LEU A 229 -12.84 16.92 25.42
N LEU A 230 -14.04 17.31 25.87
CA LEU A 230 -14.96 18.16 25.13
C LEU A 230 -14.42 19.58 24.94
N SER A 231 -13.85 20.19 25.98
CA SER A 231 -13.19 21.49 25.86
C SER A 231 -12.05 21.44 24.84
N ALA A 232 -11.21 20.40 24.89
CA ALA A 232 -10.14 20.22 23.91
C ALA A 232 -10.66 20.06 22.46
N CYS A 233 -11.79 19.36 22.27
CA CYS A 233 -12.48 19.24 20.98
C CYS A 233 -12.90 20.63 20.47
N ILE A 234 -13.63 21.40 21.28
CA ILE A 234 -14.10 22.75 20.93
C ILE A 234 -12.93 23.71 20.69
N ASP A 235 -11.90 23.69 21.54
CA ASP A 235 -10.69 24.49 21.39
C ASP A 235 -9.98 24.20 20.06
N SER A 236 -9.95 22.95 19.60
CA SER A 236 -9.35 22.59 18.31
C SER A 236 -10.06 23.21 17.11
N VAL A 237 -11.36 23.53 17.24
CA VAL A 237 -12.13 24.27 16.23
C VAL A 237 -11.90 25.77 16.37
N LEU A 238 -11.83 26.29 17.60
CA LEU A 238 -11.56 27.70 17.87
C LEU A 238 -10.22 28.17 17.33
N THR A 239 -9.19 27.32 17.39
CA THR A 239 -7.83 27.63 16.95
C THR A 239 -7.61 27.42 15.45
N GLN A 240 -8.64 27.01 14.69
CA GLN A 240 -8.53 26.82 13.25
C GLN A 240 -8.02 28.09 12.55
N SER A 241 -7.00 27.90 11.73
CA SER A 241 -6.38 28.98 10.95
C SER A 241 -7.30 29.53 9.84
N TYR A 242 -8.29 28.76 9.40
CA TYR A 242 -9.35 29.24 8.52
C TYR A 242 -10.47 29.90 9.34
N PRO A 243 -10.87 31.16 9.07
CA PRO A 243 -11.79 31.89 9.96
C PRO A 243 -13.29 31.63 9.69
N HIS A 244 -13.65 31.11 8.52
CA HIS A 244 -15.05 30.96 8.10
C HIS A 244 -15.60 29.58 8.47
N TRP A 245 -15.81 29.37 9.76
CA TRP A 245 -16.43 28.16 10.30
C TRP A 245 -17.61 28.48 11.21
N GLN A 246 -18.46 27.47 11.40
CA GLN A 246 -19.53 27.42 12.39
C GLN A 246 -19.37 26.10 13.15
N LEU A 247 -19.54 26.09 14.47
CA LEU A 247 -19.53 24.86 15.27
C LEU A 247 -20.96 24.55 15.72
N CYS A 248 -21.47 23.41 15.30
CA CYS A 248 -22.85 22.95 15.53
C CYS A 248 -22.83 21.77 16.51
N LEU A 249 -23.15 22.04 17.77
CA LEU A 249 -23.14 21.06 18.85
C LEU A 249 -24.58 20.60 19.16
N ALA A 250 -24.79 19.30 19.31
CA ALA A 250 -26.06 18.76 19.78
C ALA A 250 -25.85 17.90 21.03
N ASP A 251 -26.24 18.42 22.20
CA ASP A 251 -26.27 17.65 23.45
C ASP A 251 -27.44 16.68 23.42
N ASP A 252 -27.15 15.39 23.39
CA ASP A 252 -28.11 14.28 23.33
C ASP A 252 -28.61 13.89 24.74
N ALA A 253 -29.01 14.91 25.51
CA ALA A 253 -29.44 14.81 26.90
C ALA A 253 -28.34 14.20 27.81
N SER A 254 -27.16 14.83 27.84
CA SER A 254 -26.10 14.44 28.78
C SER A 254 -26.59 14.52 30.22
N THR A 255 -26.24 13.50 31.00
CA THR A 255 -26.58 13.38 32.42
C THR A 255 -25.59 14.11 33.33
N ASP A 256 -24.37 14.36 32.86
CA ASP A 256 -23.39 15.18 33.58
C ASP A 256 -23.61 16.66 33.27
N HIS A 257 -24.11 17.41 34.25
CA HIS A 257 -24.37 18.85 34.11
C HIS A 257 -23.12 19.67 33.70
N ARG A 258 -21.91 19.19 34.01
CA ARG A 258 -20.67 19.86 33.61
C ARG A 258 -20.52 19.94 32.08
N VAL A 259 -21.08 18.98 31.35
CA VAL A 259 -21.10 18.99 29.88
C VAL A 259 -21.90 20.18 29.38
N GLN A 260 -23.10 20.40 29.94
CA GLN A 260 -23.95 21.54 29.58
C GLN A 260 -23.29 22.87 29.96
N ASP A 261 -22.63 22.94 31.11
CA ASP A 261 -21.87 24.13 31.54
C ASP A 261 -20.75 24.48 30.56
N VAL A 262 -19.99 23.49 30.09
CA VAL A 262 -18.96 23.66 29.04
C VAL A 262 -19.59 24.18 27.76
N LEU A 263 -20.63 23.51 27.24
CA LEU A 263 -21.28 23.91 25.99
C LEU A 263 -21.81 25.36 26.05
N ASN A 264 -22.50 25.73 27.14
CA ASN A 264 -23.04 27.07 27.31
C ASN A 264 -21.94 28.13 27.41
N SER A 265 -20.85 27.84 28.15
CA SER A 265 -19.73 28.77 28.29
C SER A 265 -19.05 29.07 26.95
N TYR A 266 -18.87 28.06 26.10
CA TYR A 266 -18.29 28.26 24.77
C TYR A 266 -19.24 28.98 23.80
N ALA A 267 -20.55 28.70 23.86
CA ALA A 267 -21.55 29.41 23.07
C ALA A 267 -21.65 30.91 23.43
N GLU A 268 -21.44 31.25 24.71
CA GLU A 268 -21.34 32.65 25.16
C GLU A 268 -20.02 33.31 24.72
N LEU A 269 -18.94 32.55 24.61
CA LEU A 269 -17.60 33.04 24.28
C LEU A 269 -17.44 33.40 22.79
N ASP A 270 -17.98 32.59 21.88
CA ASP A 270 -17.86 32.80 20.44
C ASP A 270 -19.21 32.59 19.73
N PRO A 271 -19.75 33.62 19.03
CA PRO A 271 -21.06 33.55 18.39
C PRO A 271 -21.13 32.58 17.21
N ARG A 272 -19.99 32.02 16.76
CA ARG A 272 -19.96 30.97 15.73
C ARG A 272 -20.29 29.59 16.29
N ILE A 273 -20.37 29.45 17.61
CA ILE A 273 -20.71 28.22 18.31
C ILE A 273 -22.21 28.21 18.61
N GLU A 274 -22.93 27.25 18.03
CA GLU A 274 -24.36 27.05 18.22
C GLU A 274 -24.62 25.69 18.86
N VAL A 275 -25.43 25.67 19.91
CA VAL A 275 -25.73 24.47 20.71
C VAL A 275 -27.23 24.19 20.69
N VAL A 276 -27.59 22.93 20.44
CA VAL A 276 -28.95 22.40 20.61
C VAL A 276 -28.95 21.43 21.78
N MET A 277 -29.84 21.66 22.75
CA MET A 277 -30.05 20.75 23.87
C MET A 277 -31.26 19.86 23.57
N ARG A 278 -31.06 18.54 23.50
CA ARG A 278 -32.15 17.58 23.26
C ARG A 278 -32.78 17.17 24.59
N GLU A 279 -34.10 16.96 24.57
CA GLU A 279 -34.86 16.56 25.77
C GLU A 279 -34.67 15.09 26.15
N ARG A 280 -34.25 14.25 25.20
CA ARG A 280 -34.07 12.81 25.38
C ARG A 280 -32.88 12.31 24.57
N ASN A 281 -32.19 11.31 25.11
CA ASN A 281 -31.15 10.59 24.40
C ASN A 281 -31.77 9.81 23.22
N GLY A 282 -31.30 10.08 22.01
CA GLY A 282 -31.67 9.35 20.80
C GLY A 282 -30.44 8.88 20.00
N HIS A 283 -29.30 8.79 20.68
CA HIS A 283 -28.01 8.34 20.16
C HIS A 283 -27.43 9.21 19.04
N ILE A 284 -26.25 8.80 18.56
CA ILE A 284 -25.38 9.59 17.69
C ILE A 284 -26.07 10.02 16.39
N CYS A 285 -26.85 9.16 15.73
CA CYS A 285 -27.50 9.52 14.46
C CYS A 285 -28.48 10.69 14.63
N ALA A 286 -29.33 10.64 15.66
CA ALA A 286 -30.32 11.67 15.90
C ALA A 286 -29.66 12.97 16.38
N ALA A 287 -28.64 12.88 17.24
CA ALA A 287 -27.86 14.03 17.69
C ALA A 287 -27.15 14.72 16.51
N SER A 288 -26.47 13.96 15.65
CA SER A 288 -25.81 14.47 14.45
C SER A 288 -26.80 15.13 13.49
N ASN A 289 -28.03 14.62 13.37
CA ASN A 289 -29.08 15.26 12.58
C ASN A 289 -29.52 16.61 13.15
N ASN A 290 -29.69 16.76 14.48
CA ASN A 290 -30.01 18.07 15.06
C ASN A 290 -28.86 19.08 14.91
N ALA A 291 -27.62 18.65 15.01
CA ALA A 291 -26.48 19.49 14.69
C ALA A 291 -26.45 19.87 13.19
N LEU A 292 -26.82 18.96 12.28
CA LEU A 292 -26.94 19.23 10.85
C LEU A 292 -28.11 20.20 10.51
N GLU A 293 -29.19 20.19 11.29
CA GLU A 293 -30.33 21.12 11.11
C GLU A 293 -29.92 22.58 11.32
N ILE A 294 -29.04 22.85 12.29
CA ILE A 294 -28.53 24.22 12.56
C ILE A 294 -27.32 24.60 11.69
N ALA A 295 -26.78 23.67 10.90
CA ALA A 295 -25.65 23.92 10.00
C ALA A 295 -26.03 24.89 8.86
N LYS A 296 -25.27 25.98 8.74
CA LYS A 296 -25.46 27.05 7.74
C LYS A 296 -24.39 27.05 6.64
N GLY A 297 -23.33 26.27 6.82
CA GLY A 297 -22.23 26.14 5.89
C GLY A 297 -22.65 25.53 4.56
N GLU A 298 -21.88 25.83 3.53
CA GLU A 298 -21.98 25.11 2.25
C GLU A 298 -21.43 23.68 2.38
N PHE A 299 -20.50 23.50 3.32
CA PHE A 299 -19.94 22.22 3.69
C PHE A 299 -20.21 21.88 5.16
N THR A 300 -20.41 20.60 5.42
CA THR A 300 -20.52 19.99 6.74
C THR A 300 -19.30 19.11 6.99
N ALA A 301 -18.55 19.39 8.05
CA ALA A 301 -17.43 18.59 8.52
C ALA A 301 -17.86 17.77 9.75
N LEU A 302 -17.39 16.53 9.85
CA LEU A 302 -17.71 15.63 10.98
C LEU A 302 -16.58 15.65 12.02
N LEU A 303 -16.96 15.73 13.30
CA LEU A 303 -16.02 15.68 14.42
C LEU A 303 -16.70 15.05 15.63
N ASP A 304 -16.03 14.08 16.26
CA ASP A 304 -16.48 13.48 17.50
C ASP A 304 -16.12 14.34 18.71
N HIS A 305 -16.99 14.33 19.73
CA HIS A 305 -16.92 15.20 20.91
C HIS A 305 -15.68 15.00 21.80
N ASP A 306 -14.91 13.94 21.57
CA ASP A 306 -13.71 13.56 22.30
C ASP A 306 -12.48 13.44 21.40
N ASP A 307 -12.56 13.96 20.17
CA ASP A 307 -11.45 14.03 19.22
C ASP A 307 -11.04 15.48 18.95
N THR A 308 -9.93 15.66 18.23
CA THR A 308 -9.45 17.00 17.86
C THR A 308 -9.07 17.11 16.40
N LEU A 309 -9.22 18.32 15.86
CA LEU A 309 -8.71 18.66 14.53
C LEU A 309 -7.29 19.20 14.61
N ASN A 310 -6.54 19.03 13.53
CA ASN A 310 -5.29 19.77 13.35
C ASN A 310 -5.56 21.26 13.12
N GLU A 311 -4.69 22.17 13.58
CA GLU A 311 -4.89 23.63 13.53
C GLU A 311 -5.12 24.20 12.11
N ASP A 312 -4.66 23.49 11.08
CA ASP A 312 -4.83 23.88 9.68
C ASP A 312 -5.86 23.02 8.92
N ALA A 313 -6.63 22.16 9.59
CA ALA A 313 -7.56 21.23 8.96
C ALA A 313 -8.55 21.90 8.00
N LEU A 314 -9.30 22.90 8.47
CA LEU A 314 -10.28 23.60 7.64
C LEU A 314 -9.62 24.47 6.56
N TYR A 315 -8.41 24.97 6.82
CA TYR A 315 -7.61 25.68 5.82
C TYR A 315 -7.21 24.74 4.68
N GLN A 316 -6.75 23.53 4.97
CA GLN A 316 -6.36 22.55 3.95
C GLN A 316 -7.56 22.09 3.09
N VAL A 317 -8.76 22.05 3.66
CA VAL A 317 -10.01 21.84 2.89
C VAL A 317 -10.18 22.93 1.84
N VAL A 318 -10.02 24.19 2.22
CA VAL A 318 -10.15 25.33 1.29
C VAL A 318 -9.03 25.33 0.25
N VAL A 319 -7.80 24.99 0.63
CA VAL A 319 -6.69 24.77 -0.33
C VAL A 319 -7.08 23.74 -1.39
N ALA A 320 -7.64 22.60 -0.98
CA ALA A 320 -8.10 21.58 -1.92
C ALA A 320 -9.27 22.06 -2.81
N LEU A 321 -10.17 22.89 -2.27
CA LEU A 321 -11.27 23.48 -3.02
C LEU A 321 -10.82 24.50 -4.07
N GLN A 322 -9.68 25.15 -3.90
CA GLN A 322 -9.10 25.99 -4.95
C GLN A 322 -8.71 25.16 -6.19
N GLU A 323 -8.21 23.94 -6.00
CA GLU A 323 -7.86 23.05 -7.11
C GLU A 323 -9.08 22.29 -7.66
N LYS A 324 -10.04 21.98 -6.79
CA LYS A 324 -11.22 21.16 -7.07
C LYS A 324 -12.51 21.85 -6.57
N PRO A 325 -12.95 22.96 -7.17
CA PRO A 325 -14.11 23.72 -6.68
C PRO A 325 -15.42 22.91 -6.72
N ASN A 326 -15.50 21.92 -7.61
CA ASN A 326 -16.68 21.05 -7.74
C ASN A 326 -16.71 19.87 -6.75
N ALA A 327 -15.71 19.76 -5.85
CA ALA A 327 -15.65 18.68 -4.85
C ALA A 327 -16.95 18.66 -4.03
N ALA A 328 -17.48 17.45 -3.82
CA ALA A 328 -18.69 17.20 -3.06
C ALA A 328 -18.41 16.45 -1.75
N LEU A 329 -17.30 15.72 -1.72
CA LEU A 329 -16.78 15.01 -0.56
C LEU A 329 -15.26 15.21 -0.52
N LEU A 330 -14.74 15.67 0.60
CA LEU A 330 -13.32 15.70 0.91
C LEU A 330 -13.06 14.85 2.15
N TYR A 331 -11.93 14.16 2.19
CA TYR A 331 -11.49 13.42 3.38
C TYR A 331 -9.98 13.51 3.55
N SER A 332 -9.52 13.39 4.80
CA SER A 332 -8.11 13.49 5.16
C SER A 332 -7.55 12.18 5.70
N ASP A 333 -6.22 12.12 5.84
CA ASP A 333 -5.58 11.13 6.71
C ASP A 333 -5.85 11.46 8.18
N GLU A 334 -5.62 10.49 9.05
CA GLU A 334 -5.86 10.58 10.50
C GLU A 334 -4.75 9.85 11.27
N ASP A 335 -4.59 10.17 12.54
CA ASP A 335 -3.78 9.40 13.49
C ASP A 335 -4.50 9.33 14.84
N LYS A 336 -3.84 8.75 15.85
CA LYS A 336 -4.40 8.61 17.17
C LYS A 336 -3.68 9.45 18.21
N LEU A 337 -4.41 9.90 19.22
CA LEU A 337 -3.88 10.52 20.43
C LEU A 337 -3.99 9.54 21.61
N ASN A 338 -2.89 9.34 22.33
CA ASN A 338 -2.91 8.59 23.57
C ASN A 338 -3.35 9.48 24.75
N GLU A 339 -3.47 8.90 25.95
CA GLU A 339 -3.88 9.63 27.17
C GLU A 339 -2.93 10.77 27.57
N ARG A 340 -1.69 10.79 27.05
CA ARG A 340 -0.71 11.86 27.28
C ARG A 340 -0.79 12.96 26.22
N GLY A 341 -1.68 12.84 25.24
CA GLY A 341 -1.77 13.75 24.09
C GLY A 341 -0.67 13.51 23.04
N GLU A 342 0.03 12.39 23.07
CA GLU A 342 1.05 12.04 22.08
C GLU A 342 0.40 11.36 20.86
N ARG A 343 0.83 11.75 19.67
CA ARG A 343 0.31 11.26 18.39
C ARG A 343 0.99 9.95 17.97
N PHE A 344 0.22 8.96 17.52
CA PHE A 344 0.70 7.63 17.10
C PHE A 344 -0.23 6.95 16.08
N ASP A 345 0.23 5.84 15.49
CA ASP A 345 -0.56 4.96 14.60
C ASP A 345 -1.29 5.68 13.44
N PRO A 346 -0.56 6.38 12.54
CA PRO A 346 -1.17 7.10 11.43
C PRO A 346 -1.80 6.18 10.39
N HIS A 347 -3.01 6.53 9.96
CA HIS A 347 -3.70 5.94 8.82
C HIS A 347 -3.55 6.82 7.58
N PHE A 348 -2.56 6.49 6.76
CA PHE A 348 -2.29 7.09 5.47
C PHE A 348 -3.15 6.42 4.40
N LYS A 349 -4.28 7.05 4.10
CA LYS A 349 -5.35 6.49 3.26
C LYS A 349 -4.98 6.58 1.78
N PRO A 350 -5.48 5.68 0.92
CA PRO A 350 -5.40 5.88 -0.52
C PRO A 350 -6.36 6.98 -0.97
N ALA A 351 -6.23 7.40 -2.23
CA ALA A 351 -7.28 8.16 -2.90
C ALA A 351 -8.54 7.27 -3.08
N TRP A 352 -9.60 7.85 -3.68
CA TRP A 352 -10.91 7.20 -3.78
C TRP A 352 -10.84 5.74 -4.27
N ASN A 353 -11.28 4.82 -3.42
CA ASN A 353 -11.24 3.38 -3.61
C ASN A 353 -12.59 2.76 -3.23
N PRO A 354 -13.56 2.72 -4.15
CA PRO A 354 -14.92 2.29 -3.86
C PRO A 354 -15.01 0.84 -3.41
N ASP A 355 -14.21 -0.05 -3.98
CA ASP A 355 -14.22 -1.46 -3.56
C ASP A 355 -13.62 -1.64 -2.16
N LEU A 356 -12.61 -0.85 -1.79
CA LEU A 356 -12.11 -0.81 -0.40
C LEU A 356 -13.15 -0.21 0.55
N LEU A 357 -13.92 0.81 0.12
CA LEU A 357 -14.99 1.38 0.94
C LEU A 357 -16.08 0.35 1.26
N LEU A 358 -16.42 -0.52 0.31
CA LEU A 358 -17.37 -1.62 0.57
C LEU A 358 -16.81 -2.62 1.59
N GLY A 359 -15.48 -2.83 1.59
CA GLY A 359 -14.81 -3.73 2.52
C GLY A 359 -14.60 -3.14 3.92
N GLN A 360 -14.42 -1.82 4.05
CA GLN A 360 -14.17 -1.13 5.31
C GLN A 360 -14.40 0.38 5.17
N ASN A 361 -14.89 1.04 6.22
CA ASN A 361 -14.93 2.50 6.28
C ASN A 361 -13.53 3.10 6.47
N TYR A 362 -12.75 3.17 5.39
CA TYR A 362 -11.42 3.77 5.44
C TYR A 362 -11.46 5.31 5.35
N ILE A 363 -12.59 5.90 4.94
CA ILE A 363 -12.77 7.36 4.90
C ILE A 363 -12.89 7.90 6.32
N SER A 364 -13.76 7.28 7.14
CA SER A 364 -13.88 7.60 8.57
C SER A 364 -14.03 9.10 8.78
N HIS A 365 -13.12 9.69 9.57
CA HIS A 365 -13.01 11.10 9.89
C HIS A 365 -11.75 11.68 9.22
N LEU A 366 -11.53 12.97 9.08
CA LEU A 366 -12.46 14.08 8.95
C LEU A 366 -13.18 13.97 7.59
N GLY A 367 -14.46 13.65 7.58
CA GLY A 367 -15.29 13.71 6.38
C GLY A 367 -15.89 15.11 6.20
N VAL A 368 -15.69 15.73 5.04
CA VAL A 368 -16.24 17.06 4.70
C VAL A 368 -17.12 16.95 3.46
N TYR A 369 -18.42 17.17 3.66
CA TYR A 369 -19.45 16.91 2.67
C TYR A 369 -20.11 18.21 2.25
N ARG A 370 -20.54 18.35 0.99
CA ARG A 370 -21.49 19.40 0.63
C ARG A 370 -22.75 19.21 1.45
N THR A 371 -23.14 20.23 2.23
CA THR A 371 -24.26 20.14 3.17
C THR A 371 -25.57 19.79 2.47
N GLU A 372 -25.80 20.35 1.28
CA GLU A 372 -26.99 20.03 0.48
C GLU A 372 -27.04 18.55 0.08
N LEU A 373 -25.89 17.94 -0.21
CA LEU A 373 -25.83 16.52 -0.57
C LEU A 373 -26.15 15.63 0.63
N VAL A 374 -25.66 15.98 1.83
CA VAL A 374 -25.99 15.27 3.08
C VAL A 374 -27.50 15.34 3.33
N ARG A 375 -28.10 16.52 3.15
CA ARG A 375 -29.56 16.72 3.27
C ARG A 375 -30.34 15.93 2.22
N GLN A 376 -29.88 15.94 0.97
CA GLN A 376 -30.49 15.21 -0.14
C GLN A 376 -30.54 13.70 0.11
N VAL A 377 -29.48 13.11 0.70
CA VAL A 377 -29.46 11.68 1.03
C VAL A 377 -30.17 11.34 2.35
N GLY A 378 -30.75 12.33 3.02
CA GLY A 378 -31.56 12.15 4.23
C GLY A 378 -30.79 12.18 5.55
N GLY A 379 -29.60 12.77 5.60
CA GLY A 379 -28.81 12.89 6.84
C GLY A 379 -28.29 11.55 7.36
N PHE A 380 -28.17 11.44 8.69
CA PHE A 380 -27.76 10.22 9.40
C PHE A 380 -28.98 9.34 9.67
N ARG A 381 -28.93 8.05 9.32
CA ARG A 381 -30.07 7.14 9.51
C ARG A 381 -30.05 6.52 10.90
N GLU A 382 -31.11 6.70 11.67
CA GLU A 382 -31.30 5.98 12.93
C GLU A 382 -31.29 4.46 12.71
N GLY A 383 -30.72 3.71 13.66
CA GLY A 383 -30.51 2.27 13.57
C GLY A 383 -29.20 1.87 12.87
N TYR A 384 -28.31 2.82 12.60
CA TYR A 384 -26.94 2.60 12.07
C TYR A 384 -25.87 3.10 13.05
N GLU A 385 -26.23 3.30 14.32
CA GLU A 385 -25.32 3.75 15.37
C GLU A 385 -24.11 2.81 15.46
N GLY A 386 -22.90 3.38 15.48
CA GLY A 386 -21.64 2.63 15.41
C GLY A 386 -21.09 2.45 14.00
N SER A 387 -21.88 2.75 12.96
CA SER A 387 -21.43 2.77 11.56
C SER A 387 -22.09 3.90 10.74
N GLN A 388 -22.57 4.93 11.43
CA GLN A 388 -23.32 6.05 10.83
C GLN A 388 -22.53 6.77 9.74
N ASP A 389 -21.21 6.89 9.88
CA ASP A 389 -20.35 7.54 8.88
C ASP A 389 -20.15 6.66 7.65
N HIS A 390 -20.05 5.34 7.84
CA HIS A 390 -19.95 4.39 6.73
C HIS A 390 -21.25 4.38 5.92
N ASP A 391 -22.38 4.37 6.61
CA ASP A 391 -23.70 4.49 6.00
C ASP A 391 -23.84 5.80 5.20
N LEU A 392 -23.47 6.93 5.80
CA LEU A 392 -23.56 8.23 5.15
C LEU A 392 -22.67 8.29 3.91
N VAL A 393 -21.39 7.93 4.02
CA VAL A 393 -20.45 8.02 2.90
C VAL A 393 -20.83 7.09 1.75
N LEU A 394 -21.35 5.88 2.04
CA LEU A 394 -21.86 4.97 1.01
C LEU A 394 -23.04 5.58 0.24
N ARG A 395 -23.97 6.26 0.93
CA ARG A 395 -25.10 6.94 0.29
C ARG A 395 -24.69 8.17 -0.49
N VAL A 396 -23.80 9.00 0.06
CA VAL A 396 -23.25 10.20 -0.60
C VAL A 396 -22.53 9.82 -1.88
N THR A 397 -21.63 8.83 -1.81
CA THR A 397 -20.78 8.44 -2.95
C THR A 397 -21.55 7.73 -4.07
N ALA A 398 -22.74 7.19 -3.77
CA ALA A 398 -23.65 6.66 -4.78
C ALA A 398 -24.28 7.75 -5.67
N GLU A 399 -24.36 9.01 -5.18
CA GLU A 399 -25.04 10.12 -5.87
C GLU A 399 -24.07 11.05 -6.62
N ILE A 400 -22.75 10.81 -6.54
CA ILE A 400 -21.72 11.66 -7.13
C ILE A 400 -20.71 10.88 -7.97
N SER A 401 -20.11 11.56 -8.93
CA SER A 401 -19.01 11.03 -9.72
C SER A 401 -17.69 11.04 -8.93
N ALA A 402 -16.80 10.10 -9.24
CA ALA A 402 -15.52 9.92 -8.56
C ALA A 402 -14.60 11.15 -8.58
N ASP A 403 -14.69 11.99 -9.61
CA ASP A 403 -13.90 13.22 -9.73
C ASP A 403 -14.29 14.33 -8.74
N ARG A 404 -15.45 14.19 -8.08
CA ARG A 404 -15.94 15.07 -7.01
C ARG A 404 -15.56 14.59 -5.61
N ILE A 405 -14.80 13.50 -5.50
CA ILE A 405 -14.30 12.96 -4.22
C ILE A 405 -12.81 13.27 -4.14
N VAL A 406 -12.41 14.00 -3.10
CA VAL A 406 -11.04 14.51 -2.95
C VAL A 406 -10.40 13.99 -1.68
N HIS A 407 -9.22 13.37 -1.82
CA HIS A 407 -8.38 13.00 -0.69
C HIS A 407 -7.34 14.09 -0.45
N ILE A 408 -7.22 14.53 0.80
CA ILE A 408 -6.19 15.43 1.27
C ILE A 408 -5.17 14.58 2.05
N PRO A 409 -3.99 14.25 1.49
CA PRO A 409 -3.02 13.32 2.10
C PRO A 409 -2.22 13.98 3.22
N LYS A 410 -2.94 14.52 4.21
CA LYS A 410 -2.44 15.17 5.41
C LYS A 410 -3.21 14.64 6.61
N VAL A 411 -2.53 14.52 7.74
CA VAL A 411 -3.14 14.10 9.00
C VAL A 411 -3.85 15.30 9.63
N LEU A 412 -5.16 15.41 9.40
CA LEU A 412 -5.97 16.56 9.82
C LEU A 412 -6.95 16.24 10.95
N TYR A 413 -7.01 14.97 11.35
CA TYR A 413 -7.88 14.45 12.40
C TYR A 413 -7.08 13.60 13.38
N HIS A 414 -7.39 13.75 14.67
CA HIS A 414 -6.69 13.09 15.76
C HIS A 414 -7.70 12.31 16.62
N TRP A 415 -7.73 10.99 16.43
CA TRP A 415 -8.66 10.09 17.13
C TRP A 415 -8.13 9.69 18.51
N ARG A 416 -8.85 9.99 19.57
CA ARG A 416 -8.42 9.72 20.93
C ARG A 416 -8.65 8.25 21.31
N ALA A 417 -7.57 7.57 21.67
CA ALA A 417 -7.59 6.19 22.14
C ALA A 417 -7.72 6.15 23.67
N THR A 418 -8.93 6.33 24.21
CA THR A 418 -9.22 6.24 25.66
C THR A 418 -9.77 4.88 26.08
N GLU A 419 -9.59 4.52 27.36
CA GLU A 419 -10.21 3.34 27.98
C GLU A 419 -11.75 3.49 27.96
N GLY A 420 -12.45 2.71 27.13
CA GLY A 420 -13.88 2.93 26.85
C GLY A 420 -14.21 3.06 25.36
N SER A 421 -13.30 3.62 24.58
CA SER A 421 -13.48 3.92 23.15
C SER A 421 -13.54 2.66 22.28
N THR A 422 -14.26 2.74 21.15
CA THR A 422 -14.25 1.74 20.08
C THR A 422 -12.84 1.47 19.55
N ALA A 423 -11.90 2.40 19.74
CA ALA A 423 -10.49 2.23 19.42
C ALA A 423 -9.80 1.10 20.22
N MET A 424 -10.27 0.80 21.44
CA MET A 424 -9.59 -0.10 22.39
C MET A 424 -10.44 -1.29 22.88
N ASN A 425 -11.78 -1.18 22.93
CA ASN A 425 -12.63 -2.18 23.61
C ASN A 425 -13.15 -3.33 22.73
N SER A 426 -13.10 -4.55 23.25
CA SER A 426 -13.52 -5.79 22.56
C SER A 426 -15.03 -6.03 22.54
N THR A 427 -15.79 -5.57 23.55
CA THR A 427 -17.25 -5.77 23.66
C THR A 427 -18.08 -4.84 22.76
N GLN A 428 -17.52 -3.70 22.35
CA GLN A 428 -18.16 -2.78 21.40
C GLN A 428 -17.99 -3.22 19.92
N LYS A 429 -17.18 -4.25 19.65
CA LYS A 429 -16.87 -4.71 18.29
C LYS A 429 -18.03 -5.44 17.61
N ASP A 430 -18.92 -6.06 18.39
CA ASP A 430 -20.00 -6.87 17.81
C ASP A 430 -21.13 -5.99 17.22
N TYR A 431 -21.60 -4.97 17.94
CA TYR A 431 -22.69 -4.12 17.43
C TYR A 431 -22.23 -3.21 16.27
N THR A 432 -20.98 -2.71 16.32
CA THR A 432 -20.40 -1.86 15.26
C THR A 432 -20.23 -2.64 13.96
N ALA A 433 -19.81 -3.91 14.05
CA ALA A 433 -19.70 -4.79 12.90
C ALA A 433 -21.07 -5.10 12.28
N GLU A 434 -22.10 -5.37 13.09
CA GLU A 434 -23.46 -5.58 12.60
C GLU A 434 -24.05 -4.32 11.94
N ALA A 435 -23.85 -3.15 12.55
CA ALA A 435 -24.30 -1.88 11.98
C ALA A 435 -23.64 -1.57 10.63
N GLY A 436 -22.34 -1.85 10.49
CA GLY A 436 -21.64 -1.62 9.23
C GLY A 436 -21.95 -2.68 8.17
N LEU A 437 -22.15 -3.95 8.55
CA LEU A 437 -22.67 -4.96 7.62
C LEU A 437 -24.04 -4.53 7.10
N LYS A 438 -24.92 -4.04 7.97
CA LYS A 438 -26.23 -3.48 7.57
C LYS A 438 -26.08 -2.29 6.62
N ALA A 439 -25.08 -1.41 6.82
CA ALA A 439 -24.81 -0.29 5.93
C ALA A 439 -24.39 -0.76 4.52
N VAL A 440 -23.41 -1.67 4.45
CA VAL A 440 -22.92 -2.22 3.18
C VAL A 440 -24.01 -3.04 2.48
N ALA A 441 -24.72 -3.92 3.20
CA ALA A 441 -25.83 -4.71 2.66
C ALA A 441 -26.93 -3.81 2.08
N SER A 442 -27.34 -2.77 2.82
CA SER A 442 -28.35 -1.80 2.36
C SER A 442 -27.91 -1.04 1.11
N HIS A 443 -26.62 -0.68 1.01
CA HIS A 443 -26.07 -0.02 -0.18
C HIS A 443 -26.05 -0.98 -1.38
N VAL A 444 -25.50 -2.17 -1.19
CA VAL A 444 -25.35 -3.17 -2.26
C VAL A 444 -26.71 -3.65 -2.77
N GLU A 445 -27.67 -3.93 -1.90
CA GLU A 445 -29.03 -4.35 -2.30
C GLU A 445 -29.73 -3.28 -3.17
N LYS A 446 -29.52 -2.00 -2.85
CA LYS A 446 -30.13 -0.88 -3.58
C LYS A 446 -29.48 -0.64 -4.94
N HIS A 447 -28.16 -0.77 -5.05
CA HIS A 447 -27.41 -0.34 -6.24
C HIS A 447 -26.93 -1.51 -7.12
N HIS A 448 -26.90 -2.73 -6.60
CA HIS A 448 -26.29 -3.89 -7.24
C HIS A 448 -27.14 -5.15 -7.08
N ARG A 449 -28.04 -5.37 -8.04
CA ARG A 449 -28.98 -6.50 -8.01
C ARG A 449 -28.26 -7.85 -7.91
N GLY A 450 -28.56 -8.60 -6.86
CA GLY A 450 -28.06 -9.97 -6.64
C GLY A 450 -26.70 -10.06 -5.94
N ALA A 451 -26.06 -8.92 -5.63
CA ALA A 451 -24.88 -8.91 -4.77
C ALA A 451 -25.29 -8.97 -3.30
N VAL A 452 -24.48 -9.65 -2.48
CA VAL A 452 -24.74 -9.90 -1.06
C VAL A 452 -23.53 -9.49 -0.25
N ALA A 453 -23.73 -8.77 0.86
CA ALA A 453 -22.66 -8.45 1.79
C ALA A 453 -22.63 -9.47 2.94
N GLU A 454 -21.42 -9.86 3.35
CA GLU A 454 -21.15 -10.73 4.49
C GLU A 454 -20.00 -10.18 5.34
N HIS A 455 -19.85 -10.69 6.57
CA HIS A 455 -18.72 -10.34 7.43
C HIS A 455 -17.39 -10.80 6.82
N GLY A 456 -16.38 -9.94 6.92
CA GLY A 456 -15.00 -10.26 6.59
C GLY A 456 -14.30 -11.04 7.70
N HIS A 457 -13.01 -11.32 7.51
CA HIS A 457 -12.22 -12.10 8.49
C HIS A 457 -11.85 -11.32 9.76
N TYR A 458 -11.99 -9.99 9.74
CA TYR A 458 -11.63 -9.11 10.85
C TYR A 458 -12.84 -8.27 11.28
N PRO A 459 -12.88 -7.78 12.54
CA PRO A 459 -13.94 -6.87 12.99
C PRO A 459 -14.05 -5.64 12.10
N ASN A 460 -15.28 -5.18 11.86
CA ASN A 460 -15.59 -4.02 11.01
C ASN A 460 -15.03 -4.11 9.59
N THR A 461 -14.93 -5.34 9.07
CA THR A 461 -14.61 -5.61 7.66
C THR A 461 -15.70 -6.44 7.02
N TYR A 462 -15.91 -6.26 5.72
CA TYR A 462 -17.00 -6.88 4.98
C TYR A 462 -16.50 -7.44 3.65
N ARG A 463 -17.22 -8.43 3.14
CA ARG A 463 -17.05 -8.95 1.79
C ARG A 463 -18.33 -8.76 1.02
N VAL A 464 -18.21 -8.30 -0.22
CA VAL A 464 -19.34 -8.28 -1.17
C VAL A 464 -19.17 -9.42 -2.16
N CYS A 465 -20.10 -10.37 -2.11
CA CYS A 465 -20.20 -11.49 -3.03
C CYS A 465 -21.05 -11.07 -4.23
N TRP A 466 -20.41 -10.95 -5.40
CA TRP A 466 -21.05 -10.51 -6.63
C TRP A 466 -21.67 -11.70 -7.39
N PRO A 467 -22.84 -11.52 -8.03
CA PRO A 467 -23.46 -12.59 -8.79
C PRO A 467 -22.73 -12.81 -10.11
N ILE A 468 -22.63 -14.06 -10.52
CA ILE A 468 -22.20 -14.44 -11.88
C ILE A 468 -23.42 -14.36 -12.81
N PRO A 469 -23.26 -13.92 -14.07
CA PRO A 469 -24.35 -13.96 -15.05
C PRO A 469 -24.99 -15.35 -15.16
N ALA A 470 -26.30 -15.39 -15.40
CA ALA A 470 -27.07 -16.65 -15.47
C ALA A 470 -26.55 -17.63 -16.53
N THR A 471 -25.95 -17.10 -17.60
CA THR A 471 -25.10 -17.87 -18.52
C THR A 471 -23.65 -17.53 -18.17
N PRO A 472 -22.92 -18.42 -17.48
CA PRO A 472 -21.54 -18.16 -17.10
C PRO A 472 -20.69 -17.93 -18.36
N PRO A 473 -19.93 -16.83 -18.47
CA PRO A 473 -19.11 -16.55 -19.65
C PRO A 473 -17.98 -17.58 -19.81
N LEU A 474 -17.64 -17.90 -21.05
CA LEU A 474 -16.48 -18.76 -21.31
C LEU A 474 -15.19 -17.98 -20.97
N VAL A 475 -14.32 -18.58 -20.15
CA VAL A 475 -12.99 -18.05 -19.84
C VAL A 475 -11.94 -18.76 -20.65
N SER A 476 -11.09 -18.04 -21.39
CA SER A 476 -9.90 -18.62 -22.05
C SER A 476 -8.65 -18.32 -21.23
N LEU A 477 -8.11 -19.35 -20.58
CA LEU A 477 -6.86 -19.28 -19.82
C LEU A 477 -5.67 -19.48 -20.77
N LEU A 478 -4.85 -18.46 -20.93
CA LEU A 478 -3.68 -18.43 -21.82
C LEU A 478 -2.44 -18.80 -21.01
N ILE A 479 -1.75 -19.88 -21.39
CA ILE A 479 -0.57 -20.40 -20.67
C ILE A 479 0.65 -20.46 -21.60
N PRO A 480 1.44 -19.37 -21.71
CA PRO A 480 2.72 -19.36 -22.42
C PRO A 480 3.71 -20.34 -21.83
N THR A 481 4.25 -21.24 -22.66
CA THR A 481 5.07 -22.36 -22.19
C THR A 481 6.23 -22.64 -23.13
N ARG A 482 7.36 -23.08 -22.57
CA ARG A 482 8.45 -23.70 -23.31
C ARG A 482 9.18 -24.72 -22.44
N ASP A 483 9.19 -25.98 -22.88
CA ASP A 483 9.80 -27.11 -22.18
C ASP A 483 9.35 -27.21 -20.70
N ARG A 484 10.15 -27.86 -19.85
CA ARG A 484 9.97 -27.96 -18.38
C ARG A 484 8.61 -28.57 -17.96
N VAL A 485 8.41 -29.83 -18.33
CA VAL A 485 7.19 -30.58 -17.98
C VAL A 485 6.92 -30.61 -16.48
N GLU A 486 7.97 -30.59 -15.66
CA GLU A 486 7.88 -30.58 -14.20
C GLU A 486 7.28 -29.29 -13.62
N ILE A 487 7.17 -28.24 -14.43
CA ILE A 487 6.50 -26.97 -14.09
C ILE A 487 5.10 -26.93 -14.71
N LEU A 488 5.02 -27.22 -16.01
CA LEU A 488 3.76 -27.15 -16.76
C LEU A 488 2.70 -28.11 -16.24
N LYS A 489 3.09 -29.37 -15.98
CA LYS A 489 2.16 -30.43 -15.61
C LYS A 489 1.46 -30.14 -14.27
N PRO A 490 2.16 -29.77 -13.18
CA PRO A 490 1.50 -29.36 -11.94
C PRO A 490 0.51 -28.21 -12.12
N CYS A 491 0.86 -27.19 -12.92
CA CYS A 491 -0.02 -26.05 -13.18
C CYS A 491 -1.31 -26.47 -13.92
N VAL A 492 -1.17 -27.13 -15.08
CA VAL A 492 -2.31 -27.52 -15.91
C VAL A 492 -3.20 -28.54 -15.19
N ASP A 493 -2.61 -29.56 -14.56
CA ASP A 493 -3.40 -30.55 -13.82
C ASP A 493 -4.12 -29.91 -12.62
N ALA A 494 -3.47 -29.03 -11.85
CA ALA A 494 -4.13 -28.35 -10.73
C ALA A 494 -5.29 -27.45 -11.20
N ILE A 495 -5.15 -26.74 -12.32
CA ILE A 495 -6.25 -25.95 -12.89
C ILE A 495 -7.42 -26.85 -13.29
N LEU A 496 -7.16 -27.96 -13.99
CA LEU A 496 -8.22 -28.85 -14.48
C LEU A 496 -8.92 -29.62 -13.35
N ASP A 497 -8.17 -30.03 -12.33
CA ASP A 497 -8.65 -30.92 -11.26
C ASP A 497 -9.24 -30.17 -10.07
N ARG A 498 -8.78 -28.93 -9.79
CA ARG A 498 -9.16 -28.19 -8.57
C ARG A 498 -10.08 -26.99 -8.82
N THR A 499 -10.31 -26.55 -10.05
CA THR A 499 -11.15 -25.36 -10.32
C THR A 499 -12.63 -25.73 -10.39
N ASP A 500 -13.48 -25.03 -9.62
CA ASP A 500 -14.93 -25.27 -9.57
C ASP A 500 -15.70 -24.67 -10.75
N TYR A 501 -15.20 -23.56 -11.31
CA TYR A 501 -15.80 -22.90 -12.46
C TYR A 501 -15.67 -23.78 -13.69
N GLN A 502 -16.80 -24.20 -14.27
CA GLN A 502 -16.81 -25.23 -15.31
C GLN A 502 -16.60 -24.68 -16.73
N ASN A 503 -17.02 -23.45 -17.01
CA ASN A 503 -17.05 -22.91 -18.37
C ASN A 503 -15.73 -22.22 -18.75
N PHE A 504 -14.64 -22.99 -18.86
CA PHE A 504 -13.34 -22.46 -19.32
C PHE A 504 -12.69 -23.36 -20.37
N GLU A 505 -11.83 -22.76 -21.20
CA GLU A 505 -10.86 -23.46 -22.02
C GLU A 505 -9.44 -23.06 -21.58
N LEU A 506 -8.48 -23.96 -21.80
CA LEU A 506 -7.08 -23.76 -21.50
C LEU A 506 -6.26 -23.82 -22.79
N LEU A 507 -5.65 -22.70 -23.16
CA LEU A 507 -4.80 -22.56 -24.33
C LEU A 507 -3.33 -22.62 -23.92
N ILE A 508 -2.69 -23.77 -24.12
CA ILE A 508 -1.24 -23.91 -23.95
C ILE A 508 -0.58 -23.30 -25.19
N LEU A 509 0.12 -22.18 -25.00
CA LEU A 509 0.82 -21.47 -26.07
C LEU A 509 2.26 -21.95 -26.11
N ASP A 510 2.54 -22.93 -26.96
CA ASP A 510 3.85 -23.58 -27.03
C ASP A 510 4.86 -22.74 -27.83
N ASN A 511 5.84 -22.17 -27.13
CA ASN A 511 6.92 -21.40 -27.74
C ASN A 511 8.07 -22.29 -28.26
N GLY A 512 7.72 -23.26 -29.09
CA GLY A 512 8.67 -24.17 -29.73
C GLY A 512 9.40 -25.07 -28.73
N SER A 513 8.66 -25.77 -27.87
CA SER A 513 9.20 -26.81 -27.00
C SER A 513 9.90 -27.90 -27.82
N THR A 514 11.02 -28.39 -27.28
CA THR A 514 11.85 -29.44 -27.89
C THR A 514 12.01 -30.66 -26.98
N CYS A 515 11.69 -30.52 -25.69
CA CYS A 515 11.68 -31.59 -24.72
C CYS A 515 10.59 -32.61 -25.07
N SER A 516 11.00 -33.86 -25.30
CA SER A 516 10.08 -34.96 -25.63
C SER A 516 9.03 -35.21 -24.55
N GLU A 517 9.39 -35.03 -23.28
CA GLU A 517 8.46 -35.21 -22.17
C GLU A 517 7.39 -34.12 -22.12
N THR A 518 7.76 -32.87 -22.37
CA THR A 518 6.81 -31.74 -22.45
C THR A 518 5.86 -31.92 -23.63
N LEU A 519 6.38 -32.28 -24.81
CA LEU A 519 5.57 -32.53 -26.01
C LEU A 519 4.60 -33.70 -25.79
N ALA A 520 5.07 -34.81 -25.21
CA ALA A 520 4.24 -35.97 -24.89
C ALA A 520 3.14 -35.62 -23.87
N TYR A 521 3.45 -34.82 -22.85
CA TYR A 521 2.46 -34.35 -21.89
C TYR A 521 1.40 -33.47 -22.55
N MET A 522 1.80 -32.48 -23.36
CA MET A 522 0.87 -31.58 -24.07
C MET A 522 -0.10 -32.36 -24.98
N GLU A 523 0.40 -33.36 -25.71
CA GLU A 523 -0.44 -34.23 -26.54
C GLU A 523 -1.38 -35.10 -25.68
N ALA A 524 -0.88 -35.67 -24.58
CA ALA A 524 -1.67 -36.50 -23.69
C ALA A 524 -2.80 -35.72 -23.01
N VAL A 525 -2.52 -34.51 -22.50
CA VAL A 525 -3.53 -33.70 -21.80
C VAL A 525 -4.60 -33.16 -22.76
N ALA A 526 -4.23 -32.75 -23.98
CA ALA A 526 -5.18 -32.30 -25.00
C ALA A 526 -6.11 -33.44 -25.49
N LYS A 527 -5.66 -34.70 -25.43
CA LYS A 527 -6.52 -35.87 -25.70
C LYS A 527 -7.37 -36.26 -24.48
N ARG A 528 -6.88 -35.99 -23.27
CA ARG A 528 -7.54 -36.34 -22.00
C ARG A 528 -8.71 -35.40 -21.69
N ASP A 529 -8.57 -34.11 -21.97
CA ASP A 529 -9.54 -33.08 -21.58
C ASP A 529 -9.86 -32.17 -22.77
N GLU A 530 -11.13 -32.14 -23.17
CA GLU A 530 -11.60 -31.36 -24.33
C GLU A 530 -11.49 -29.85 -24.14
N ARG A 531 -11.33 -29.37 -22.90
CA ARG A 531 -11.10 -27.95 -22.59
C ARG A 531 -9.70 -27.49 -23.00
N VAL A 532 -8.76 -28.42 -23.23
CA VAL A 532 -7.35 -28.09 -23.48
C VAL A 532 -7.03 -28.05 -24.96
N ARG A 533 -6.40 -26.96 -25.41
CA ARG A 533 -5.87 -26.81 -26.77
C ARG A 533 -4.42 -26.37 -26.71
N VAL A 534 -3.58 -26.98 -27.54
CA VAL A 534 -2.17 -26.61 -27.68
C VAL A 534 -2.01 -25.83 -28.99
N LEU A 535 -1.46 -24.62 -28.91
CA LEU A 535 -1.25 -23.75 -30.05
C LEU A 535 0.25 -23.48 -30.23
N PRO A 536 0.84 -23.87 -31.37
CA PRO A 536 2.27 -23.62 -31.62
C PRO A 536 2.51 -22.14 -31.95
N TRP A 537 3.54 -21.56 -31.33
CA TRP A 537 4.02 -20.20 -31.58
C TRP A 537 5.54 -20.20 -31.76
N CYS A 538 5.98 -20.34 -33.01
CA CYS A 538 7.39 -20.58 -33.38
C CYS A 538 8.21 -19.28 -33.58
N GLU A 539 8.06 -18.31 -32.69
CA GLU A 539 8.75 -17.00 -32.75
C GLU A 539 9.73 -16.82 -31.57
N PRO A 540 10.66 -15.86 -31.61
CA PRO A 540 11.50 -15.54 -30.46
C PRO A 540 10.66 -15.15 -29.23
N PHE A 541 11.01 -15.65 -28.05
CA PHE A 541 10.22 -15.42 -26.83
C PHE A 541 9.93 -13.93 -26.59
N ASN A 542 8.64 -13.61 -26.59
CA ASN A 542 8.08 -12.31 -26.26
C ASN A 542 6.76 -12.57 -25.52
N TYR A 543 6.74 -12.29 -24.22
CA TYR A 543 5.60 -12.58 -23.35
C TYR A 543 4.35 -11.85 -23.80
N SER A 544 4.50 -10.60 -24.24
CA SER A 544 3.37 -9.82 -24.74
C SER A 544 2.83 -10.36 -26.07
N ALA A 545 3.72 -10.69 -27.02
CA ALA A 545 3.31 -11.19 -28.33
C ALA A 545 2.61 -12.55 -28.25
N ILE A 546 3.14 -13.48 -27.46
CA ILE A 546 2.54 -14.82 -27.35
C ILE A 546 1.17 -14.78 -26.68
N ASN A 547 0.96 -13.90 -25.69
CA ASN A 547 -0.34 -13.69 -25.07
C ASN A 547 -1.32 -12.97 -26.01
N ASN A 548 -0.86 -11.98 -26.78
CA ASN A 548 -1.69 -11.35 -27.83
C ASN A 548 -2.14 -12.39 -28.87
N PHE A 549 -1.23 -13.27 -29.29
CA PHE A 549 -1.54 -14.41 -30.17
C PHE A 549 -2.58 -15.35 -29.53
N GLY A 550 -2.43 -15.70 -28.25
CA GLY A 550 -3.41 -16.50 -27.52
C GLY A 550 -4.79 -15.84 -27.46
N ALA A 551 -4.87 -14.55 -27.18
CA ALA A 551 -6.12 -13.80 -27.10
C ALA A 551 -6.86 -13.75 -28.44
N GLN A 552 -6.13 -13.74 -29.58
CA GLN A 552 -6.74 -13.84 -30.91
C GLN A 552 -7.40 -15.21 -31.16
N HIS A 553 -6.86 -16.28 -30.58
CA HIS A 553 -7.36 -17.66 -30.75
C HIS A 553 -8.33 -18.12 -29.65
N ALA A 554 -8.48 -17.31 -28.60
CA ALA A 554 -9.41 -17.48 -27.51
C ALA A 554 -10.87 -17.37 -27.99
N LYS A 555 -11.70 -18.32 -27.58
CA LYS A 555 -13.15 -18.33 -27.80
C LYS A 555 -13.92 -17.64 -26.67
N GLY A 556 -13.29 -17.49 -25.51
CA GLY A 556 -13.87 -16.91 -24.32
C GLY A 556 -14.16 -15.42 -24.43
N GLU A 557 -15.21 -15.01 -23.73
CA GLU A 557 -15.56 -13.60 -23.51
C GLU A 557 -14.63 -12.96 -22.47
N ILE A 558 -13.98 -13.77 -21.66
CA ILE A 558 -12.98 -13.38 -20.68
C ILE A 558 -11.65 -14.03 -21.06
N ILE A 559 -10.58 -13.22 -21.03
CA ILE A 559 -9.21 -13.66 -21.22
C ILE A 559 -8.53 -13.76 -19.85
N GLY A 560 -7.91 -14.89 -19.56
CA GLY A 560 -7.03 -15.07 -18.41
C GLY A 560 -5.56 -15.13 -18.84
N LEU A 561 -4.76 -14.17 -18.42
CA LEU A 561 -3.30 -14.25 -18.53
C LEU A 561 -2.78 -15.05 -17.34
N VAL A 562 -2.16 -16.20 -17.62
CA VAL A 562 -1.79 -17.18 -16.61
C VAL A 562 -0.38 -17.71 -16.88
N ASN A 563 0.51 -17.63 -15.90
CA ASN A 563 1.83 -18.24 -16.04
C ASN A 563 1.77 -19.76 -15.92
N ASN A 564 2.74 -20.46 -16.51
CA ASN A 564 2.80 -21.92 -16.50
C ASN A 564 3.24 -22.53 -15.16
N ASP A 565 3.47 -21.72 -14.13
CA ASP A 565 4.01 -22.09 -12.81
C ASP A 565 3.10 -21.61 -11.66
N ILE A 566 1.80 -21.42 -11.93
CA ILE A 566 0.79 -21.18 -10.91
C ILE A 566 0.11 -22.48 -10.45
N GLU A 567 -0.38 -22.50 -9.22
CA GLU A 567 -1.14 -23.63 -8.67
C GLU A 567 -2.30 -23.10 -7.81
N PRO A 568 -3.58 -23.34 -8.19
CA PRO A 568 -4.72 -22.95 -7.37
C PRO A 568 -4.71 -23.58 -5.98
N ILE A 569 -5.01 -22.76 -4.96
CA ILE A 569 -5.12 -23.20 -3.57
C ILE A 569 -6.58 -23.46 -3.20
N ASN A 570 -7.45 -22.47 -3.42
CA ASN A 570 -8.89 -22.62 -3.21
C ASN A 570 -9.59 -22.94 -4.54
N PRO A 571 -10.59 -23.84 -4.54
CA PRO A 571 -11.25 -24.26 -5.78
C PRO A 571 -12.01 -23.12 -6.47
N GLU A 572 -12.47 -22.16 -5.68
CA GLU A 572 -13.41 -21.10 -6.08
C GLU A 572 -12.71 -19.88 -6.69
N TRP A 573 -11.38 -19.96 -6.86
CA TRP A 573 -10.55 -18.85 -7.31
C TRP A 573 -11.04 -18.24 -8.63
N LEU A 574 -11.41 -19.09 -9.60
CA LEU A 574 -11.83 -18.63 -10.93
C LEU A 574 -13.25 -18.06 -10.86
N THR A 575 -14.14 -18.69 -10.10
CA THR A 575 -15.50 -18.19 -9.82
C THR A 575 -15.46 -16.79 -9.19
N GLU A 576 -14.61 -16.58 -8.18
CA GLU A 576 -14.39 -15.27 -7.55
C GLU A 576 -13.94 -14.23 -8.60
N MET A 577 -12.88 -14.53 -9.35
CA MET A 577 -12.34 -13.58 -10.34
C MET A 577 -13.33 -13.28 -11.47
N VAL A 578 -14.12 -14.28 -11.90
CA VAL A 578 -15.18 -14.12 -12.91
C VAL A 578 -16.29 -13.20 -12.38
N SER A 579 -16.72 -13.37 -11.13
CA SER A 579 -17.76 -12.51 -10.54
C SER A 579 -17.35 -11.03 -10.55
N GLN A 580 -16.07 -10.74 -10.30
CA GLN A 580 -15.52 -9.39 -10.31
C GLN A 580 -15.35 -8.85 -11.74
N VAL A 581 -14.80 -9.63 -12.67
CA VAL A 581 -14.49 -9.15 -14.03
C VAL A 581 -15.76 -8.98 -14.89
N CYS A 582 -16.88 -9.58 -14.48
CA CYS A 582 -18.18 -9.35 -15.13
C CYS A 582 -18.75 -7.96 -14.85
N ARG A 583 -18.26 -7.26 -13.82
CA ARG A 583 -18.71 -5.91 -13.47
C ARG A 583 -18.28 -4.89 -14.54
N PRO A 584 -19.21 -4.11 -15.14
CA PRO A 584 -18.91 -3.23 -16.27
C PRO A 584 -17.78 -2.22 -16.01
N GLU A 585 -17.69 -1.71 -14.79
CA GLU A 585 -16.68 -0.75 -14.36
C GLU A 585 -15.27 -1.34 -14.17
N ILE A 586 -15.15 -2.66 -14.04
CA ILE A 586 -13.89 -3.35 -13.75
C ILE A 586 -13.22 -3.74 -15.06
N GLY A 587 -11.92 -3.50 -15.19
CA GLY A 587 -11.11 -3.83 -16.36
C GLY A 587 -10.31 -5.11 -16.13
N CYS A 588 -9.30 -5.03 -15.26
CA CYS A 588 -8.47 -6.17 -14.87
C CYS A 588 -8.78 -6.64 -13.45
N VAL A 589 -8.78 -7.96 -13.24
CA VAL A 589 -8.88 -8.59 -11.91
C VAL A 589 -7.64 -9.44 -11.64
N GLY A 590 -6.95 -9.17 -10.54
CA GLY A 590 -5.77 -9.93 -10.10
C GLY A 590 -6.04 -10.78 -8.87
N ALA A 591 -5.38 -11.93 -8.80
CA ALA A 591 -5.43 -12.86 -7.68
C ALA A 591 -4.42 -12.54 -6.57
N LYS A 592 -4.59 -13.12 -5.38
CA LYS A 592 -3.58 -13.16 -4.33
C LYS A 592 -2.60 -14.31 -4.61
N LEU A 593 -1.33 -13.97 -4.79
CA LEU A 593 -0.29 -14.95 -5.11
C LEU A 593 0.68 -15.13 -3.95
N TYR A 594 1.01 -16.38 -3.66
CA TYR A 594 2.00 -16.77 -2.67
C TYR A 594 3.24 -17.36 -3.31
N TYR A 595 4.38 -17.16 -2.66
CA TYR A 595 5.53 -18.02 -2.83
C TYR A 595 5.27 -19.41 -2.21
N PRO A 596 6.00 -20.46 -2.63
CA PRO A 596 5.84 -21.81 -2.07
C PRO A 596 6.12 -21.92 -0.56
N ASN A 597 6.66 -20.88 0.07
CA ASN A 597 6.93 -20.81 1.51
C ASN A 597 5.83 -20.04 2.29
N ASP A 598 4.62 -19.93 1.74
CA ASP A 598 3.47 -19.22 2.33
C ASP A 598 3.70 -17.74 2.65
N THR A 599 4.64 -17.11 1.94
CA THR A 599 4.79 -15.65 1.95
C THR A 599 4.13 -15.02 0.74
N ILE A 600 3.60 -13.82 0.91
CA ILE A 600 2.90 -13.08 -0.13
C ILE A 600 3.89 -12.66 -1.21
N GLN A 601 3.55 -12.96 -2.46
CA GLN A 601 4.24 -12.48 -3.63
C GLN A 601 3.50 -11.30 -4.27
N HIS A 602 2.17 -11.38 -4.35
CA HIS A 602 1.34 -10.37 -4.99
C HIS A 602 0.05 -10.14 -4.20
N ALA A 603 -0.13 -8.89 -3.76
CA ALA A 603 -1.37 -8.37 -3.21
C ALA A 603 -1.80 -7.08 -3.93
N GLY A 604 -1.72 -7.08 -5.26
CA GLY A 604 -1.77 -5.89 -6.10
C GLY A 604 -0.38 -5.27 -6.37
N VAL A 605 -0.33 -4.31 -7.29
CA VAL A 605 0.90 -3.59 -7.68
C VAL A 605 0.74 -2.11 -7.37
N ILE A 606 1.72 -1.57 -6.64
CA ILE A 606 1.89 -0.14 -6.37
C ILE A 606 2.86 0.45 -7.38
N LEU A 607 2.44 1.51 -8.05
CA LEU A 607 3.28 2.25 -8.98
C LEU A 607 4.36 3.02 -8.23
N GLY A 608 5.50 3.12 -8.88
CA GLY A 608 6.63 3.87 -8.41
C GLY A 608 7.55 3.13 -7.46
N ILE A 609 7.12 2.04 -6.81
CA ILE A 609 8.03 1.23 -6.00
C ILE A 609 9.21 0.74 -6.86
N GLY A 610 10.43 0.86 -6.33
CA GLY A 610 11.65 0.46 -7.06
C GLY A 610 11.92 1.27 -8.34
N GLY A 611 11.20 2.38 -8.52
CA GLY A 611 11.32 3.28 -9.65
C GLY A 611 10.47 2.91 -10.86
N VAL A 612 9.60 1.91 -10.83
CA VAL A 612 8.53 1.74 -11.85
C VAL A 612 7.28 1.21 -11.17
N ALA A 613 7.35 0.03 -10.58
CA ALA A 613 6.25 -0.60 -9.86
C ALA A 613 6.78 -1.75 -8.99
N GLY A 614 6.05 -2.07 -7.92
CA GLY A 614 6.36 -3.17 -7.00
C GLY A 614 5.09 -3.80 -6.44
N HIS A 615 5.20 -5.03 -5.93
CA HIS A 615 4.06 -5.77 -5.38
C HIS A 615 3.79 -5.33 -3.95
N ALA A 616 2.55 -4.98 -3.63
CA ALA A 616 2.16 -4.62 -2.26
C ALA A 616 2.35 -5.80 -1.29
N HIS A 617 2.79 -5.51 -0.07
CA HIS A 617 2.96 -6.46 1.06
C HIS A 617 3.84 -7.66 0.73
N LYS A 618 4.79 -7.50 -0.19
CA LYS A 618 5.68 -8.59 -0.59
C LYS A 618 6.44 -9.14 0.63
N TYR A 619 6.48 -10.46 0.75
CA TYR A 619 7.07 -11.26 1.83
C TYR A 619 6.30 -11.28 3.16
N PHE A 620 5.15 -10.62 3.26
CA PHE A 620 4.29 -10.78 4.43
C PHE A 620 3.82 -12.24 4.52
N THR A 621 3.58 -12.73 5.74
CA THR A 621 3.06 -14.09 5.93
C THR A 621 1.63 -14.19 5.42
N ARG A 622 1.19 -15.39 5.05
CA ARG A 622 -0.16 -15.66 4.53
C ARG A 622 -1.29 -15.11 5.41
N ASN A 623 -1.12 -15.16 6.73
CA ASN A 623 -2.12 -14.76 7.73
C ASN A 623 -1.93 -13.31 8.24
N ALA A 624 -1.00 -12.54 7.66
CA ALA A 624 -0.82 -11.15 8.05
C ALA A 624 -2.04 -10.33 7.61
N SER A 625 -2.57 -9.51 8.52
CA SER A 625 -3.63 -8.55 8.20
C SER A 625 -3.17 -7.53 7.14
N GLY A 626 -1.88 -7.18 7.17
CA GLY A 626 -1.30 -6.16 6.31
C GLY A 626 -1.65 -4.75 6.79
N TYR A 627 -1.31 -3.77 5.95
CA TYR A 627 -1.55 -2.35 6.25
C TYR A 627 -3.06 -2.09 6.35
N PHE A 628 -3.56 -1.76 7.55
CA PHE A 628 -4.98 -1.56 7.83
C PHE A 628 -5.87 -2.68 7.24
N THR A 629 -5.48 -3.94 7.45
CA THR A 629 -6.24 -5.13 7.02
C THR A 629 -6.40 -5.31 5.50
N ARG A 630 -5.72 -4.48 4.69
CA ARG A 630 -5.84 -4.50 3.22
C ARG A 630 -5.50 -5.85 2.57
N LEU A 631 -4.81 -6.78 3.23
CA LEU A 631 -4.54 -8.13 2.68
C LEU A 631 -5.77 -9.06 2.67
N HIS A 632 -6.87 -8.61 3.25
CA HIS A 632 -8.14 -9.35 3.37
C HIS A 632 -9.32 -8.59 2.76
N LEU A 633 -9.08 -7.45 2.11
CA LEU A 633 -10.11 -6.61 1.52
C LEU A 633 -9.93 -6.54 0.00
N VAL A 634 -11.04 -6.71 -0.72
CA VAL A 634 -11.11 -6.39 -2.14
C VAL A 634 -10.86 -4.89 -2.30
N GLN A 635 -10.02 -4.51 -3.25
CA GLN A 635 -9.68 -3.10 -3.45
C GLN A 635 -9.29 -2.80 -4.89
N ASN A 636 -9.50 -1.56 -5.29
CA ASN A 636 -8.98 -1.08 -6.55
C ASN A 636 -7.47 -0.84 -6.45
N MET A 637 -6.74 -1.32 -7.45
CA MET A 637 -5.29 -1.15 -7.56
C MET A 637 -4.95 -0.45 -8.86
N SER A 638 -3.77 0.16 -8.94
CA SER A 638 -3.31 0.72 -10.21
C SER A 638 -2.96 -0.34 -11.23
N ALA A 639 -2.33 -1.41 -10.78
CA ALA A 639 -2.06 -2.56 -11.62
C ALA A 639 -2.17 -3.86 -10.80
N VAL A 640 -2.34 -4.95 -11.53
CA VAL A 640 -2.24 -6.32 -11.05
C VAL A 640 -1.34 -7.11 -11.99
N THR A 641 -0.78 -8.23 -11.52
CA THR A 641 0.23 -8.94 -12.32
C THR A 641 -0.39 -9.93 -13.30
N ALA A 642 0.20 -10.06 -14.49
CA ALA A 642 -0.21 -11.04 -15.49
C ALA A 642 0.21 -12.49 -15.15
N ALA A 643 0.79 -12.75 -13.98
CA ALA A 643 0.96 -14.13 -13.50
C ALA A 643 -0.40 -14.83 -13.30
N CYS A 644 -1.42 -14.09 -12.88
CA CYS A 644 -2.83 -14.50 -12.90
C CYS A 644 -3.73 -13.25 -12.95
N LEU A 645 -4.24 -12.94 -14.14
CA LEU A 645 -5.06 -11.74 -14.42
C LEU A 645 -6.23 -12.11 -15.32
N LEU A 646 -7.46 -11.74 -14.94
CA LEU A 646 -8.63 -11.81 -15.82
C LEU A 646 -9.01 -10.43 -16.38
N VAL A 647 -9.45 -10.40 -17.63
CA VAL A 647 -9.96 -9.21 -18.31
C VAL A 647 -11.00 -9.61 -19.35
N ARG A 648 -12.05 -8.80 -19.55
CA ARG A 648 -13.00 -9.02 -20.66
C ARG A 648 -12.28 -8.88 -21.99
N LYS A 649 -12.53 -9.79 -22.93
CA LYS A 649 -11.92 -9.78 -24.27
C LYS A 649 -12.16 -8.45 -25.00
N SER A 650 -13.36 -7.89 -24.87
CA SER A 650 -13.71 -6.58 -25.42
C SER A 650 -12.83 -5.44 -24.89
N VAL A 651 -12.48 -5.47 -23.59
CA VAL A 651 -11.57 -4.49 -22.97
C VAL A 651 -10.13 -4.71 -23.42
N PHE A 652 -9.69 -5.97 -23.49
CA PHE A 652 -8.37 -6.33 -24.00
C PHE A 652 -8.17 -5.82 -25.44
N GLU A 653 -9.17 -6.00 -26.31
CA GLU A 653 -9.17 -5.51 -27.70
C GLU A 653 -9.25 -3.98 -27.77
N GLN A 654 -10.08 -3.34 -26.94
CA GLN A 654 -10.23 -1.88 -26.87
C GLN A 654 -8.88 -1.18 -26.63
N VAL A 655 -8.05 -1.74 -25.73
CA VAL A 655 -6.72 -1.19 -25.40
C VAL A 655 -5.57 -1.77 -26.23
N LYS A 656 -5.90 -2.57 -27.26
CA LYS A 656 -4.97 -3.22 -28.19
C LYS A 656 -3.97 -4.16 -27.52
N GLY A 657 -4.42 -4.91 -26.52
CA GLY A 657 -3.66 -5.96 -25.85
C GLY A 657 -2.38 -5.49 -25.16
N LEU A 658 -1.41 -6.40 -24.99
CA LEU A 658 -0.12 -6.12 -24.37
C LEU A 658 0.84 -5.43 -25.35
N ASN A 659 1.74 -4.59 -24.85
CA ASN A 659 2.72 -3.89 -25.68
C ASN A 659 3.89 -4.83 -26.08
N GLU A 660 3.72 -5.50 -27.20
CA GLU A 660 4.71 -6.45 -27.74
C GLU A 660 5.96 -5.82 -28.37
N ASN A 661 5.95 -4.52 -28.65
CA ASN A 661 7.07 -3.83 -29.30
C ASN A 661 8.13 -3.38 -28.28
N GLU A 662 7.69 -2.74 -27.20
CA GLU A 662 8.58 -2.10 -26.23
C GLU A 662 8.72 -2.89 -24.92
N LEU A 663 7.74 -3.74 -24.57
CA LEU A 663 7.64 -4.42 -23.26
C LEU A 663 7.60 -5.94 -23.39
N THR A 664 8.62 -6.51 -24.04
CA THR A 664 8.69 -7.94 -24.37
C THR A 664 8.67 -8.90 -23.17
N VAL A 665 9.11 -8.47 -21.97
CA VAL A 665 9.27 -9.36 -20.81
C VAL A 665 8.78 -8.75 -19.50
N ALA A 666 9.13 -7.50 -19.19
CA ALA A 666 8.80 -6.87 -17.91
C ALA A 666 7.84 -5.69 -18.07
N PHE A 667 7.06 -5.40 -17.03
CA PHE A 667 6.12 -4.28 -16.92
C PHE A 667 5.00 -4.24 -17.97
N ASN A 668 4.85 -5.27 -18.81
CA ASN A 668 3.76 -5.37 -19.78
C ASN A 668 2.38 -5.39 -19.10
N ASP A 669 2.28 -6.03 -17.94
CA ASP A 669 1.09 -6.07 -17.09
C ASP A 669 0.77 -4.70 -16.48
N VAL A 670 1.79 -3.97 -16.02
CA VAL A 670 1.65 -2.60 -15.51
C VAL A 670 1.19 -1.65 -16.62
N ASP A 671 1.84 -1.67 -17.78
CA ASP A 671 1.43 -0.88 -18.96
C ASP A 671 -0.01 -1.21 -19.38
N PHE A 672 -0.35 -2.49 -19.47
CA PHE A 672 -1.69 -2.93 -19.82
C PHE A 672 -2.74 -2.42 -18.83
N CYS A 673 -2.50 -2.59 -17.53
CA CYS A 673 -3.38 -2.09 -16.48
C CYS A 673 -3.55 -0.56 -16.55
N LEU A 674 -2.49 0.19 -16.87
CA LEU A 674 -2.56 1.65 -17.04
C LEU A 674 -3.39 2.05 -18.27
N LYS A 675 -3.24 1.37 -19.41
CA LYS A 675 -4.08 1.60 -20.59
C LYS A 675 -5.56 1.29 -20.31
N VAL A 676 -5.84 0.21 -19.57
CA VAL A 676 -7.20 -0.15 -19.13
C VAL A 676 -7.79 0.94 -18.24
N ARG A 677 -6.99 1.53 -17.34
CA ARG A 677 -7.42 2.68 -16.54
C ARG A 677 -7.70 3.93 -17.38
N GLU A 678 -6.85 4.24 -18.36
CA GLU A 678 -7.07 5.38 -19.26
C GLU A 678 -8.32 5.21 -20.13
N ALA A 679 -8.71 3.97 -20.41
CA ALA A 679 -9.96 3.64 -21.08
C ALA A 679 -11.22 3.81 -20.18
N GLY A 680 -11.05 4.18 -18.90
CA GLY A 680 -12.14 4.49 -17.98
C GLY A 680 -12.52 3.36 -17.02
N TYR A 681 -11.79 2.24 -17.02
CA TYR A 681 -12.06 1.10 -16.12
C TYR A 681 -11.22 1.17 -14.83
N ARG A 682 -11.66 0.45 -13.81
CA ARG A 682 -10.89 0.22 -12.57
C ARG A 682 -10.23 -1.15 -12.61
N ASN A 683 -8.96 -1.24 -12.20
CA ASN A 683 -8.35 -2.53 -11.93
C ASN A 683 -8.62 -2.90 -10.48
N LEU A 684 -8.79 -4.20 -10.22
CA LEU A 684 -9.21 -4.74 -8.95
C LEU A 684 -8.31 -5.90 -8.56
N TRP A 685 -8.01 -5.98 -7.26
CA TRP A 685 -7.34 -7.12 -6.66
C TRP A 685 -8.28 -7.76 -5.64
N THR A 686 -8.40 -9.09 -5.67
CA THR A 686 -9.23 -9.85 -4.73
C THR A 686 -8.36 -10.78 -3.86
N PRO A 687 -8.54 -10.76 -2.52
CA PRO A 687 -7.86 -11.67 -1.62
C PRO A 687 -8.45 -13.09 -1.64
N TYR A 688 -9.60 -13.30 -2.29
CA TYR A 688 -10.38 -14.54 -2.26
C TYR A 688 -10.09 -15.50 -3.42
N ALA A 689 -9.18 -15.12 -4.32
CA ALA A 689 -8.58 -16.00 -5.31
C ALA A 689 -7.12 -16.23 -4.93
N GLU A 690 -6.81 -17.37 -4.32
CA GLU A 690 -5.51 -17.71 -3.76
C GLU A 690 -4.80 -18.75 -4.61
N LEU A 691 -3.58 -18.44 -5.06
CA LEU A 691 -2.74 -19.36 -5.84
C LEU A 691 -1.29 -19.30 -5.37
N TYR A 692 -0.57 -20.41 -5.47
CA TYR A 692 0.89 -20.39 -5.45
C TYR A 692 1.42 -19.96 -6.81
N HIS A 693 2.52 -19.22 -6.82
CA HIS A 693 3.30 -18.92 -8.03
C HIS A 693 4.76 -19.25 -7.75
N HIS A 694 5.26 -20.30 -8.40
CA HIS A 694 6.58 -20.87 -8.18
C HIS A 694 7.70 -20.07 -8.88
N GLU A 695 7.65 -18.74 -8.77
CA GLU A 695 8.36 -17.71 -9.56
C GLU A 695 9.75 -18.09 -10.10
N SER A 696 9.97 -17.85 -11.40
CA SER A 696 11.29 -17.88 -12.07
C SER A 696 11.99 -19.26 -12.13
N ILE A 697 11.31 -20.37 -11.86
CA ILE A 697 11.89 -21.73 -12.04
C ILE A 697 12.23 -22.01 -13.50
N SER A 698 11.43 -21.51 -14.46
CA SER A 698 11.68 -21.70 -15.90
C SER A 698 12.68 -20.68 -16.48
N ARG A 699 12.72 -19.44 -15.95
CA ARG A 699 13.43 -18.29 -16.55
C ARG A 699 14.86 -18.05 -16.02
N GLY A 700 15.12 -18.38 -14.75
CA GLY A 700 16.35 -17.99 -14.04
C GLY A 700 16.49 -16.47 -13.84
N ALA A 701 17.54 -16.01 -13.15
CA ALA A 701 17.78 -14.60 -12.85
C ALA A 701 18.31 -13.79 -14.06
N ASP A 702 18.14 -12.46 -14.02
CA ASP A 702 18.57 -11.50 -15.06
C ASP A 702 20.08 -11.19 -15.00
N ASP A 703 20.90 -12.24 -15.08
CA ASP A 703 22.31 -12.17 -14.70
C ASP A 703 23.26 -11.75 -15.84
N ASN A 704 22.78 -11.72 -17.08
CA ASN A 704 23.60 -11.41 -18.27
C ASN A 704 23.38 -9.98 -18.81
N SER A 705 24.37 -9.46 -19.57
CA SER A 705 24.39 -8.08 -20.07
C SER A 705 23.22 -7.74 -21.01
N LYS A 706 22.77 -8.71 -21.83
CA LYS A 706 21.64 -8.54 -22.74
C LYS A 706 20.31 -8.38 -21.98
N LYS A 707 20.06 -9.22 -20.96
CA LYS A 707 18.89 -9.15 -20.08
C LYS A 707 18.85 -7.82 -19.30
N ARG A 708 20.00 -7.36 -18.79
CA ARG A 708 20.12 -6.03 -18.14
C ARG A 708 19.85 -4.86 -19.08
N SER A 709 20.34 -4.92 -20.33
CA SER A 709 20.11 -3.86 -21.31
C SER A 709 18.62 -3.80 -21.71
N ARG A 710 17.96 -4.95 -21.93
CA ARG A 710 16.51 -5.03 -22.15
C ARG A 710 15.73 -4.42 -20.99
N ALA A 711 15.98 -4.88 -19.76
CA ALA A 711 15.30 -4.38 -18.57
C ALA A 711 15.47 -2.85 -18.41
N SER A 712 16.64 -2.31 -18.77
CA SER A 712 16.85 -0.87 -18.75
C SER A 712 16.01 -0.13 -19.80
N LYS A 713 15.83 -0.69 -21.01
CA LYS A 713 14.99 -0.10 -22.05
C LYS A 713 13.51 -0.10 -21.63
N GLU A 714 13.01 -1.22 -21.10
CA GLU A 714 11.63 -1.34 -20.61
C GLU A 714 11.35 -0.33 -19.49
N VAL A 715 12.28 -0.15 -18.55
CA VAL A 715 12.19 0.92 -17.52
C VAL A 715 12.17 2.31 -18.14
N THR A 716 13.03 2.59 -19.12
CA THR A 716 13.06 3.89 -19.81
C THR A 716 11.73 4.16 -20.52
N TYR A 717 11.16 3.17 -21.21
CA TYR A 717 9.85 3.29 -21.85
C TYR A 717 8.75 3.62 -20.82
N MET A 718 8.69 2.85 -19.72
CA MET A 718 7.69 3.07 -18.67
C MET A 718 7.80 4.47 -18.07
N ARG A 719 9.02 4.97 -17.87
CA ARG A 719 9.24 6.33 -17.36
C ARG A 719 8.87 7.42 -18.35
N ALA A 720 9.23 7.24 -19.63
CA ALA A 720 8.90 8.19 -20.67
C ALA A 720 7.37 8.28 -20.90
N THR A 721 6.68 7.14 -20.87
CA THR A 721 5.24 7.05 -21.17
C THR A 721 4.38 7.37 -19.95
N TRP A 722 4.71 6.79 -18.79
CA TRP A 722 3.83 6.77 -17.61
C TRP A 722 4.36 7.57 -16.42
N GLY A 723 5.49 8.28 -16.55
CA GLY A 723 6.22 8.91 -15.43
C GLY A 723 5.34 9.62 -14.39
N LYS A 724 4.44 10.51 -14.83
CA LYS A 724 3.50 11.23 -13.94
C LYS A 724 2.59 10.31 -13.14
N ARG A 725 2.07 9.24 -13.76
CA ARG A 725 1.23 8.23 -13.09
C ARG A 725 2.05 7.38 -12.13
N LEU A 726 3.29 7.05 -12.50
CA LEU A 726 4.19 6.25 -11.67
C LEU A 726 4.66 6.97 -10.40
N ASP A 727 4.56 8.29 -10.36
CA ASP A 727 4.94 9.09 -9.19
C ASP A 727 3.73 9.48 -8.32
N CYS A 728 2.50 9.22 -8.79
CA CYS A 728 1.25 9.50 -8.09
C CYS A 728 0.27 8.34 -8.24
N ASP A 729 0.51 7.25 -7.51
CA ASP A 729 -0.41 6.10 -7.49
C ASP A 729 -1.63 6.40 -6.59
N PRO A 730 -2.87 6.43 -7.11
CA PRO A 730 -4.05 6.66 -6.27
C PRO A 730 -4.34 5.54 -5.26
N ALA A 731 -3.80 4.33 -5.45
CA ALA A 731 -3.95 3.22 -4.49
C ALA A 731 -2.94 3.30 -3.32
N TYR A 732 -2.07 4.32 -3.30
CA TYR A 732 -0.98 4.49 -2.35
C TYR A 732 -0.89 5.93 -1.84
N ASN A 733 -0.53 6.11 -0.57
CA ASN A 733 -0.43 7.44 0.02
C ASN A 733 0.98 8.03 -0.19
N PRO A 734 1.12 9.33 -0.52
CA PRO A 734 2.43 9.96 -0.77
C PRO A 734 3.35 10.05 0.46
N ASN A 735 2.80 9.87 1.67
CA ASN A 735 3.54 9.83 2.95
C ASN A 735 4.19 8.46 3.21
N LEU A 736 3.92 7.45 2.36
CA LEU A 736 4.50 6.12 2.44
C LEU A 736 5.67 5.94 1.45
N THR A 737 6.60 5.08 1.81
CA THR A 737 7.82 4.89 1.03
C THR A 737 7.56 4.25 -0.34
N LEU A 738 8.31 4.69 -1.35
CA LEU A 738 8.39 4.03 -2.67
C LEU A 738 9.66 3.17 -2.81
N VAL A 739 10.34 2.92 -1.69
CA VAL A 739 11.57 2.11 -1.64
C VAL A 739 11.24 0.66 -1.29
N HIS A 740 10.32 0.46 -0.35
CA HIS A 740 9.95 -0.84 0.23
C HIS A 740 8.50 -1.20 -0.08
N GLU A 741 8.22 -2.49 -0.13
CA GLU A 741 6.90 -3.07 -0.42
C GLU A 741 5.96 -3.18 0.80
N ASP A 742 6.25 -2.51 1.91
CA ASP A 742 5.71 -2.83 3.23
C ASP A 742 4.91 -1.70 3.91
N PHE A 743 4.66 -0.60 3.19
CA PHE A 743 3.90 0.55 3.69
C PHE A 743 4.59 1.27 4.87
N SER A 744 5.92 1.25 4.94
CA SER A 744 6.66 2.07 5.89
C SER A 744 6.54 3.57 5.54
N LEU A 745 6.81 4.44 6.51
CA LEU A 745 6.86 5.88 6.32
C LEU A 745 7.95 6.27 5.31
N ARG A 746 7.73 7.38 4.61
CA ARG A 746 8.64 7.96 3.62
C ARG A 746 9.66 8.91 4.21
#